data_AF-A0AAW9NPM8-F1
#
_entry.id   AF-A0AAW9NPM8-F1
#
_cell.length_a   1.000
_cell.length_b   1.000
_cell.length_c   1.000
_cell.angle_alpha   90.00
_cell.angle_beta   90.00
_cell.angle_gamma   90.00
#
_symmetry.space_group_name_H-M   'P 1'
#
loop_
_entity.id
_entity.type
_entity.pdbx_description
1 polymer ?
#
loop_
_entity_poly.entity_id
_entity_poly.type
_entity_poly.pdbx_seq_one_letter_code
_entity_poly.pdbx_strand_id
1 'polypeptide(L)'
;MKNKRNKFYAATAAVAVTATVVAVTPVLAASSFSDVKADNAHYEAITALHAAGIISGYPDGTFKPNNDVTRGQAAKIIAGVLGLDTKAVANPNFADISTSHQYYGPISALAALDAIDYYDDNTVEPNETITRGELAFMIAQALGLEAQGDSPFTDVPADNDYAYFVTALYEAGIGQGISATEFGVDQNVKRGQLATLILNAVNSLIEVPEVEEPETPEVTTDDSFKLTVLHVNDTHARVDKMPKLATAVKEQRAAKDNVLTLHAGDAFSGTLYFNEFHGKADLELLNGVGFDAMVFGNHEFDLGSSPEGHQALADFVAAAKFSFVAANVDFSADDKFTGLFTDLVSSEPENGKIYSGIVKEIDGEKVGIFGLTTEETKDIASPDKITFSNYIEEAKKAVAAFEGMGVNKIIALTHIGYNDNPNVDNDILLAKNVPGIDIIVGGHDHVKLEEPFVVDTNTVGEAKDVTLIVQANEYVNYLGTLDVTFDENGIVTEYDGKLIDLGEVAEDAELVKLLAPYKEHVDGVNNKEIGVTLTEALTNPRASDNSLESVRSNETALGNIITDGMLAKAQQYTDKTVVMALQNGGGIRAAIPAGNITVGQVINVLPFGNTLALMDVTGAELKAAFEASLKNAPKENGGFLHIAGAKLTYDSSKEVGSRVVTIEYFDKASGQYVALEDGKTYTVATNAFTAKGGDGFDMFAKAYAEGRVTDLGLSDWENFQEQLLSLEKVPTTTEGRIIDSALPTEE
;
A
#
# COMPACT_ATOMS: atom_id res chain seq x y z
N MET A 1 17.46 8.34 42.83
CA MET A 1 16.66 8.37 44.07
C MET A 1 15.23 8.09 43.67
N LYS A 2 14.56 7.17 44.38
CA LYS A 2 13.21 6.69 44.07
C LYS A 2 12.18 7.77 44.43
N ASN A 3 11.49 8.36 43.46
CA ASN A 3 10.23 9.06 43.73
C ASN A 3 9.06 8.17 43.35
N LYS A 4 8.24 7.85 44.36
CA LYS A 4 6.98 7.13 44.22
C LYS A 4 5.95 8.06 43.58
N ARG A 5 5.72 7.95 42.28
CA ARG A 5 4.53 8.51 41.62
C ARG A 5 3.33 7.60 41.84
N ASN A 6 2.81 7.57 43.07
CA ASN A 6 1.44 7.11 43.32
C ASN A 6 0.55 8.34 43.48
N LYS A 7 0.27 9.03 42.38
CA LYS A 7 -0.94 9.85 42.30
C LYS A 7 -1.86 9.10 41.34
N PHE A 8 -2.94 8.55 41.89
CA PHE A 8 -4.13 8.30 41.08
C PHE A 8 -4.48 9.67 40.45
N TYR A 9 -4.35 9.80 39.13
CA TYR A 9 -4.89 10.92 38.39
C TYR A 9 -6.41 10.80 38.51
N ALA A 10 -6.98 11.39 39.56
CA ALA A 10 -8.41 11.51 39.70
C ALA A 10 -8.88 12.45 38.59
N ALA A 11 -9.82 11.99 37.75
CA ALA A 11 -10.46 12.78 36.70
C ALA A 11 -10.63 14.23 37.13
N THR A 12 -9.73 15.08 36.66
CA THR A 12 -9.72 16.51 36.96
C THR A 12 -10.93 17.08 36.26
N ALA A 13 -11.81 17.74 37.02
CA ALA A 13 -12.94 18.46 36.47
C ALA A 13 -12.45 19.33 35.32
N ALA A 14 -12.96 19.09 34.11
CA ALA A 14 -12.63 19.85 32.92
C ALA A 14 -12.80 21.34 33.22
N VAL A 15 -11.68 22.02 33.45
CA VAL A 15 -11.65 23.48 33.39
C VAL A 15 -11.83 23.75 31.91
N ALA A 16 -13.03 24.19 31.52
CA ALA A 16 -13.28 24.65 30.17
C ALA A 16 -12.31 25.81 29.88
N VAL A 17 -11.20 25.48 29.23
CA VAL A 17 -10.26 26.48 28.74
C VAL A 17 -10.98 27.14 27.58
N THR A 18 -11.41 28.38 27.77
CA THR A 18 -11.81 29.25 26.65
C THR A 18 -10.53 29.71 25.95
N ALA A 19 -9.81 28.76 25.35
CA ALA A 19 -8.63 29.02 24.54
C ALA A 19 -9.11 29.64 23.23
N THR A 20 -8.79 30.90 22.98
CA THR A 20 -8.80 31.41 21.60
C THR A 20 -7.62 30.76 20.89
N VAL A 21 -7.83 29.60 20.28
CA VAL A 21 -6.81 28.91 19.50
C VAL A 21 -6.37 29.85 18.37
N VAL A 22 -5.06 30.07 18.26
CA VAL A 22 -4.52 30.84 17.13
C VAL A 22 -4.76 30.02 15.87
N ALA A 23 -5.58 30.52 14.94
CA ALA A 23 -5.79 29.87 13.66
C ALA A 23 -4.45 29.79 12.90
N VAL A 24 -3.92 28.58 12.77
CA VAL A 24 -2.73 28.30 11.97
C VAL A 24 -3.19 27.90 10.59
N THR A 25 -3.26 28.86 9.67
CA THR A 25 -3.51 28.54 8.26
C THR A 25 -2.21 28.07 7.62
N PRO A 26 -2.18 26.93 6.94
CA PRO A 26 -1.03 26.47 6.17
C PRO A 26 -0.88 27.41 4.97
N VAL A 27 0.02 28.37 5.12
CA VAL A 27 0.47 29.18 3.99
C VAL A 27 1.53 28.37 3.25
N LEU A 28 1.32 28.13 1.95
CA LEU A 28 2.38 27.71 1.01
C LEU A 28 3.38 28.86 0.81
N ALA A 29 4.12 29.22 1.88
CA ALA A 29 5.24 30.13 1.84
C ALA A 29 6.54 29.31 1.87
N ALA A 30 7.55 29.74 1.11
CA ALA A 30 8.89 29.24 1.32
C ALA A 30 9.30 29.51 2.78
N SER A 31 9.88 28.53 3.48
CA SER A 31 10.37 28.74 4.85
C SER A 31 11.31 29.95 4.86
N SER A 32 11.09 30.87 5.82
CA SER A 32 11.96 32.02 6.02
C SER A 32 13.31 31.62 6.64
N PHE A 33 13.45 30.36 7.08
CA PHE A 33 14.65 29.84 7.72
C PHE A 33 15.59 29.20 6.70
N SER A 34 16.85 29.62 6.74
CA SER A 34 17.88 29.17 5.80
C SER A 34 18.26 27.68 5.91
N ASP A 35 17.92 27.02 7.02
CA ASP A 35 18.22 25.63 7.33
C ASP A 35 16.99 24.72 7.35
N VAL A 36 15.83 25.21 6.91
CA VAL A 36 14.59 24.44 6.79
C VAL A 36 14.16 24.44 5.33
N LYS A 37 14.53 23.37 4.62
CA LYS A 37 14.24 23.14 3.21
C LYS A 37 12.98 22.30 3.04
N ALA A 38 12.36 22.37 1.86
CA ALA A 38 11.09 21.67 1.55
C ALA A 38 11.17 20.14 1.72
N ASP A 39 12.37 19.55 1.69
CA ASP A 39 12.64 18.13 1.93
C ASP A 39 12.79 17.78 3.43
N ASN A 40 12.70 18.75 4.34
CA ASN A 40 12.74 18.51 5.78
C ASN A 40 11.40 17.91 6.23
N ALA A 41 11.43 16.79 6.96
CA ALA A 41 10.24 16.10 7.47
C ALA A 41 9.31 16.96 8.37
N HIS A 42 9.80 18.09 8.89
CA HIS A 42 9.04 19.03 9.72
C HIS A 42 8.79 20.38 9.00
N TYR A 43 9.07 20.49 7.71
CA TYR A 43 9.03 21.74 6.95
C TYR A 43 7.69 22.47 7.07
N GLU A 44 6.60 21.74 6.90
CA GLU A 44 5.25 22.27 6.96
C GLU A 44 4.90 22.81 8.34
N ALA A 45 5.10 22.00 9.38
CA ALA A 45 4.84 22.41 10.76
C ALA A 45 5.67 23.62 11.18
N ILE A 46 6.95 23.67 10.80
CA ILE A 46 7.82 24.80 11.10
C ILE A 46 7.34 26.07 10.36
N THR A 47 6.94 25.94 9.10
CA THR A 47 6.52 27.07 8.28
C THR A 47 5.17 27.61 8.73
N ALA A 48 4.20 26.73 8.98
CA ALA A 48 2.84 27.09 9.42
C ALA A 48 2.86 27.77 10.79
N LEU A 49 3.53 27.17 11.78
CA LEU A 49 3.63 27.77 13.12
C LEU A 49 4.44 29.07 13.12
N HIS A 50 5.44 29.21 12.23
CA HIS A 50 6.18 30.46 12.11
C HIS A 50 5.33 31.57 11.47
N ALA A 51 4.57 31.25 10.41
CA ALA A 51 3.64 32.16 9.77
C ALA A 51 2.55 32.65 10.75
N ALA A 52 2.07 31.75 11.61
CA ALA A 52 1.14 32.08 12.69
C ALA A 52 1.78 32.87 13.85
N GLY A 53 3.10 33.13 13.82
CA GLY A 53 3.83 33.85 14.86
C GLY A 53 4.01 33.06 16.16
N ILE A 54 3.72 31.76 16.15
CA ILE A 54 3.78 30.87 17.33
C ILE A 54 5.22 30.48 17.64
N ILE A 55 6.00 30.14 16.62
CA ILE A 55 7.43 29.84 16.76
C ILE A 55 8.29 30.89 16.05
N SER A 56 9.52 31.00 16.52
CA SER A 56 10.53 31.88 15.95
C SER A 56 11.88 31.15 15.83
N GLY A 57 12.65 31.54 14.82
CA GLY A 57 14.03 31.10 14.65
C GLY A 57 15.01 31.94 15.47
N TYR A 58 16.28 31.71 15.20
CA TYR A 58 17.41 32.42 15.80
C TYR A 58 17.70 33.73 15.03
N PRO A 59 18.38 34.71 15.66
CA PRO A 59 18.76 35.97 14.99
C PRO A 59 19.65 35.79 13.75
N ASP A 60 20.26 34.62 13.58
CA ASP A 60 21.08 34.26 12.42
C ASP A 60 20.24 33.79 11.20
N GLY A 61 18.91 33.78 11.31
CA GLY A 61 18.00 33.37 10.23
C GLY A 61 17.84 31.86 10.09
N THR A 62 18.16 31.09 11.12
CA THR A 62 17.97 29.62 11.16
C THR A 62 16.90 29.20 12.17
N PHE A 63 16.32 28.02 12.00
CA PHE A 63 15.41 27.40 12.97
C PHE A 63 16.10 26.33 13.84
N LYS A 64 17.13 25.66 13.33
CA LYS A 64 17.88 24.55 13.93
C LYS A 64 16.97 23.37 14.32
N PRO A 65 16.28 22.72 13.35
CA PRO A 65 15.26 21.69 13.64
C PRO A 65 15.78 20.50 14.45
N ASN A 66 17.09 20.20 14.37
CA ASN A 66 17.71 19.05 15.04
C ASN A 66 18.26 19.37 16.44
N ASN A 67 18.15 20.61 16.92
CA ASN A 67 18.57 20.96 18.28
C ASN A 67 17.52 20.51 19.30
N ASP A 68 17.99 20.17 20.51
CA ASP A 68 17.12 19.83 21.63
C ASP A 68 16.34 21.07 22.12
N VAL A 69 15.14 20.81 22.61
CA VAL A 69 14.23 21.81 23.19
C VAL A 69 14.36 21.80 24.71
N THR A 70 14.45 22.98 25.33
CA THR A 70 14.38 23.07 26.79
C THR A 70 12.94 23.08 27.30
N ARG A 71 12.74 22.63 28.54
CA ARG A 71 11.41 22.60 29.18
C ARG A 71 10.70 23.95 29.16
N GLY A 72 11.43 25.04 29.41
CA GLY A 72 10.91 26.40 29.33
C GLY A 72 10.54 26.86 27.92
N GLN A 73 11.24 26.38 26.89
CA GLN A 73 10.87 26.63 25.48
C GLN A 73 9.58 25.91 25.11
N ALA A 74 9.44 24.63 25.47
CA ALA A 74 8.22 23.86 25.26
C ALA A 74 7.02 24.53 25.97
N ALA A 75 7.18 24.89 27.25
CA ALA A 75 6.16 25.58 28.03
C ALA A 75 5.71 26.89 27.38
N LYS A 76 6.65 27.70 26.88
CA LYS A 76 6.35 28.95 26.19
C LYS A 76 5.53 28.73 24.92
N ILE A 77 5.86 27.70 24.14
CA ILE A 77 5.15 27.40 22.89
C ILE A 77 3.75 26.87 23.18
N ILE A 78 3.60 25.89 24.07
CA ILE A 78 2.29 25.32 24.43
C ILE A 78 1.36 26.40 25.02
N ALA A 79 1.84 27.18 25.99
CA ALA A 79 1.01 28.24 26.58
C ALA A 79 0.62 29.32 25.55
N GLY A 80 1.51 29.63 24.59
CA GLY A 80 1.22 30.58 23.52
C GLY A 80 0.17 30.08 22.54
N VAL A 81 0.26 28.80 22.16
CA VAL A 81 -0.70 28.11 21.27
C VAL A 81 -2.10 28.08 21.87
N LEU A 82 -2.19 27.72 23.15
CA LEU A 82 -3.46 27.62 23.88
C LEU A 82 -4.02 28.99 24.29
N GLY A 83 -3.35 30.08 23.93
CA GLY A 83 -3.78 31.43 24.30
C GLY A 83 -3.84 31.65 25.81
N LEU A 84 -3.06 30.91 26.62
CA LEU A 84 -3.12 31.02 28.08
C LEU A 84 -2.67 32.42 28.52
N ASP A 85 -3.33 32.97 29.55
CA ASP A 85 -2.86 34.21 30.16
C ASP A 85 -1.55 33.97 30.90
N THR A 86 -0.45 34.41 30.30
CA THR A 86 0.91 34.31 30.85
C THR A 86 1.32 35.54 31.67
N LYS A 87 0.46 36.56 31.78
CA LYS A 87 0.74 37.83 32.47
C LYS A 87 0.04 37.91 33.82
N ALA A 88 -1.20 37.45 33.93
CA ALA A 88 -1.97 37.44 35.17
C ALA A 88 -2.02 36.05 35.83
N VAL A 89 -0.86 35.41 35.96
CA VAL A 89 -0.72 34.07 36.55
C VAL A 89 -0.65 34.11 38.08
N ALA A 90 -1.24 33.12 38.74
CA ALA A 90 -1.01 32.88 40.15
C ALA A 90 0.46 32.48 40.38
N ASN A 91 1.09 33.00 41.45
CA ASN A 91 2.49 32.71 41.74
C ASN A 91 2.62 31.34 42.44
N PRO A 92 3.20 30.30 41.80
CA PRO A 92 3.35 28.97 42.39
C PRO A 92 4.54 28.89 43.38
N ASN A 93 5.34 29.96 43.49
CA ASN A 93 6.55 30.08 44.31
C ASN A 93 7.67 29.09 43.93
N PHE A 94 7.99 29.04 42.63
CA PHE A 94 9.13 28.27 42.13
C PHE A 94 10.47 28.77 42.69
N ALA A 95 11.37 27.84 43.03
CA ALA A 95 12.63 28.13 43.71
C ALA A 95 13.76 28.59 42.75
N ASP A 96 13.67 28.25 41.46
CA ASP A 96 14.75 28.39 40.48
C ASP A 96 14.39 29.30 39.28
N ILE A 97 13.19 29.87 39.27
CA ILE A 97 12.75 30.82 38.23
C ILE A 97 12.16 32.08 38.85
N SER A 98 12.79 33.23 38.58
CA SER A 98 12.30 34.54 39.01
C SER A 98 11.02 34.93 38.26
N THR A 99 10.13 35.70 38.91
CA THR A 99 8.92 36.30 38.30
C THR A 99 9.22 37.19 37.08
N SER A 100 10.48 37.64 36.93
CA SER A 100 10.94 38.43 35.79
C SER A 100 11.49 37.59 34.63
N HIS A 101 11.62 36.27 34.79
CA HIS A 101 12.16 35.37 33.77
C HIS A 101 11.17 35.15 32.62
N GLN A 102 11.66 35.07 31.38
CA GLN A 102 10.81 34.97 30.18
C GLN A 102 9.91 33.73 30.11
N TYR A 103 10.26 32.66 30.83
CA TYR A 103 9.45 31.43 30.91
C TYR A 103 8.55 31.37 32.13
N TYR A 104 8.65 32.33 33.07
CA TYR A 104 7.89 32.29 34.33
C TYR A 104 6.38 32.26 34.07
N GLY A 105 5.88 33.21 33.27
CA GLY A 105 4.47 33.30 32.89
C GLY A 105 3.92 32.00 32.27
N PRO A 106 4.49 31.51 31.16
CA PRO A 106 4.07 30.24 30.54
C PRO A 106 4.08 29.04 31.48
N ILE A 107 5.14 28.89 32.28
CA ILE A 107 5.27 27.77 33.23
C ILE A 107 4.21 27.88 34.33
N SER A 108 3.98 29.07 34.88
CA SER A 108 2.93 29.28 35.89
C SER A 108 1.53 29.04 35.34
N ALA A 109 1.27 29.38 34.07
CA ALA A 109 0.00 29.11 33.42
C ALA A 109 -0.25 27.61 33.24
N LEU A 110 0.74 26.85 32.76
CA LEU A 110 0.63 25.39 32.64
C LEU A 110 0.57 24.69 34.01
N ALA A 111 1.23 25.24 35.03
CA ALA A 111 1.15 24.70 36.39
C ALA A 111 -0.26 24.86 36.98
N ALA A 112 -1.01 25.88 36.59
CA ALA A 112 -2.42 26.03 36.99
C ALA A 112 -3.35 25.01 36.33
N LEU A 113 -2.90 24.34 35.26
CA LEU A 113 -3.61 23.26 34.56
C LEU A 113 -3.08 21.87 34.96
N ASP A 114 -2.19 21.77 35.96
CA ASP A 114 -1.46 20.54 36.28
C ASP A 114 -0.76 19.91 35.05
N ALA A 115 -0.39 20.75 34.07
CA ALA A 115 0.21 20.38 32.79
C ALA A 115 1.73 20.59 32.77
N ILE A 116 2.36 20.84 33.91
CA ILE A 116 3.80 20.87 34.06
C ILE A 116 4.19 20.51 35.50
N ASP A 117 5.00 19.48 35.64
CA ASP A 117 5.51 19.04 36.96
C ASP A 117 6.63 19.95 37.45
N TYR A 118 6.81 20.03 38.77
CA TYR A 118 7.96 20.60 39.45
C TYR A 118 8.42 19.67 40.58
N TYR A 119 9.69 19.71 40.92
CA TYR A 119 10.31 18.81 41.90
C TYR A 119 9.88 19.14 43.34
N ASP A 120 10.14 18.22 44.28
CA ASP A 120 9.75 18.35 45.69
C ASP A 120 10.37 19.58 46.40
N ASP A 121 11.42 20.17 45.83
CA ASP A 121 12.07 21.41 46.28
C ASP A 121 11.53 22.67 45.60
N ASN A 122 10.40 22.57 44.89
CA ASN A 122 9.74 23.60 44.09
C ASN A 122 10.59 24.11 42.90
N THR A 123 11.53 23.31 42.40
CA THR A 123 12.29 23.66 41.18
C THR A 123 11.62 23.16 39.91
N VAL A 124 11.85 23.89 38.81
CA VAL A 124 11.24 23.65 37.50
C VAL A 124 12.32 23.31 36.45
N GLU A 125 13.57 23.68 36.64
CA GLU A 125 14.68 23.42 35.73
C GLU A 125 14.38 23.84 34.27
N PRO A 126 13.99 25.11 34.01
CA PRO A 126 13.47 25.54 32.71
C PRO A 126 14.48 25.50 31.55
N ASN A 127 15.76 25.31 31.84
CA ASN A 127 16.84 25.24 30.86
C ASN A 127 17.28 23.81 30.54
N GLU A 128 16.78 22.80 31.26
CA GLU A 128 17.04 21.40 30.96
C GLU A 128 16.23 20.96 29.75
N THR A 129 16.78 20.00 28.99
CA THR A 129 16.13 19.42 27.81
C THR A 129 14.95 18.56 28.22
N ILE A 130 13.84 18.65 27.48
CA ILE A 130 12.62 17.89 27.76
C ILE A 130 12.59 16.56 26.99
N THR A 131 12.13 15.49 27.63
CA THR A 131 11.90 14.21 26.96
C THR A 131 10.56 14.17 26.23
N ARG A 132 10.38 13.21 25.32
CA ARG A 132 9.11 12.99 24.61
C ARG A 132 7.97 12.61 25.56
N GLY A 133 8.25 11.80 26.59
CA GLY A 133 7.26 11.46 27.62
C GLY A 133 6.81 12.66 28.45
N GLU A 134 7.73 13.53 28.84
CA GLU A 134 7.41 14.77 29.54
C GLU A 134 6.59 15.73 28.67
N LEU A 135 6.96 15.87 27.39
CA LEU A 135 6.19 16.66 26.45
C LEU A 135 4.78 16.07 26.23
N ALA A 136 4.67 14.74 26.18
CA ALA A 136 3.39 14.06 26.04
C ALA A 136 2.46 14.37 27.22
N PHE A 137 2.99 14.27 28.43
CA PHE A 137 2.31 14.70 29.65
C PHE A 137 1.85 16.15 29.57
N MET A 138 2.73 17.08 29.18
CA MET A 138 2.39 18.50 29.13
C MET A 138 1.25 18.79 28.16
N ILE A 139 1.26 18.18 26.97
CA ILE A 139 0.22 18.41 25.96
C ILE A 139 -1.09 17.74 26.40
N ALA A 140 -1.07 16.45 26.75
CA ALA A 140 -2.28 15.72 27.14
C ALA A 140 -3.01 16.39 28.30
N GLN A 141 -2.29 16.84 29.32
CA GLN A 141 -2.86 17.56 30.46
C GLN A 141 -3.38 18.95 30.06
N ALA A 142 -2.62 19.71 29.28
CA ALA A 142 -3.04 21.05 28.87
C ALA A 142 -4.30 21.03 27.99
N LEU A 143 -4.52 19.94 27.25
CA LEU A 143 -5.68 19.73 26.38
C LEU A 143 -6.81 18.96 27.07
N GLY A 144 -6.58 18.38 28.25
CA GLY A 144 -7.55 17.54 28.94
C GLY A 144 -7.87 16.23 28.22
N LEU A 145 -6.89 15.64 27.52
CA LEU A 145 -7.09 14.38 26.79
C LEU A 145 -7.14 13.18 27.75
N GLU A 146 -8.03 12.24 27.44
CA GLU A 146 -8.18 10.99 28.18
C GLU A 146 -7.84 9.79 27.29
N ALA A 147 -7.10 8.83 27.83
CA ALA A 147 -6.84 7.56 27.15
C ALA A 147 -7.94 6.54 27.43
N GLN A 148 -8.39 5.81 26.40
CA GLN A 148 -9.43 4.78 26.50
C GLN A 148 -8.95 3.36 26.18
N GLY A 149 -7.86 3.21 25.44
CA GLY A 149 -7.32 1.93 24.98
C GLY A 149 -5.81 1.81 25.22
N ASP A 150 -5.13 1.18 24.27
CA ASP A 150 -3.69 0.92 24.29
C ASP A 150 -3.01 1.56 23.07
N SER A 151 -1.77 2.01 23.23
CA SER A 151 -0.93 2.46 22.12
C SER A 151 -0.05 1.33 21.58
N PRO A 152 0.40 1.40 20.30
CA PRO A 152 1.25 0.37 19.70
C PRO A 152 2.71 0.42 20.18
N PHE A 153 3.04 1.31 21.12
CA PHE A 153 4.42 1.63 21.47
C PHE A 153 5.00 0.68 22.51
N THR A 154 5.88 -0.21 22.06
CA THR A 154 6.50 -1.24 22.89
C THR A 154 7.49 -0.69 23.91
N ASP A 155 8.07 0.49 23.66
CA ASP A 155 8.96 1.19 24.58
C ASP A 155 8.22 1.98 25.66
N VAL A 156 6.88 1.99 25.62
CA VAL A 156 6.01 2.61 26.63
C VAL A 156 5.10 1.54 27.23
N PRO A 157 5.64 0.64 28.06
CA PRO A 157 4.82 -0.39 28.71
C PRO A 157 3.77 0.24 29.62
N ALA A 158 2.69 -0.48 29.91
CA ALA A 158 1.56 0.02 30.70
C ALA A 158 1.92 0.50 32.12
N ASP A 159 3.07 0.09 32.67
CA ASP A 159 3.61 0.55 33.95
C ASP A 159 4.55 1.76 33.86
N ASN A 160 4.80 2.29 32.66
CA ASN A 160 5.55 3.53 32.45
C ASN A 160 4.72 4.74 32.94
N ASP A 161 5.37 5.66 33.65
CA ASP A 161 4.75 6.87 34.20
C ASP A 161 4.03 7.74 33.15
N TYR A 162 4.44 7.65 31.88
CA TYR A 162 3.89 8.42 30.76
C TYR A 162 2.91 7.63 29.88
N ALA A 163 2.68 6.33 30.14
CA ALA A 163 1.88 5.46 29.27
C ALA A 163 0.49 6.02 28.99
N TYR A 164 -0.20 6.50 30.04
CA TYR A 164 -1.52 7.12 29.91
C TYR A 164 -1.52 8.31 28.94
N PHE A 165 -0.56 9.22 29.08
CA PHE A 165 -0.50 10.44 28.27
C PHE A 165 -0.04 10.17 26.83
N VAL A 166 0.87 9.21 26.65
CA VAL A 166 1.30 8.76 25.32
C VAL A 166 0.13 8.13 24.58
N THR A 167 -0.65 7.27 25.24
CA THR A 167 -1.87 6.69 24.64
C THR A 167 -2.90 7.76 24.32
N ALA A 168 -3.15 8.72 25.24
CA ALA A 168 -4.11 9.80 24.99
C ALA A 168 -3.73 10.65 23.75
N LEU A 169 -2.44 10.93 23.55
CA LEU A 169 -1.98 11.63 22.35
C LEU A 169 -2.05 10.77 21.08
N TYR A 170 -1.75 9.47 21.18
CA TYR A 170 -1.85 8.55 20.05
C TYR A 170 -3.30 8.44 19.56
N GLU A 171 -4.25 8.25 20.48
CA GLU A 171 -5.68 8.16 20.18
C GLU A 171 -6.25 9.47 19.63
N ALA A 172 -5.76 10.61 20.12
CA ALA A 172 -6.12 11.92 19.59
C ALA A 172 -5.45 12.26 18.25
N GLY A 173 -4.64 11.37 17.68
CA GLY A 173 -3.89 11.61 16.44
C GLY A 173 -2.76 12.65 16.56
N ILE A 174 -2.44 13.08 17.78
CA ILE A 174 -1.43 14.11 18.07
C ILE A 174 -0.04 13.48 18.15
N GLY A 175 0.08 12.38 18.89
CA GLY A 175 1.34 11.73 19.26
C GLY A 175 1.70 10.59 18.31
N GLN A 176 2.59 10.86 17.34
CA GLN A 176 3.17 9.83 16.49
C GLN A 176 4.47 9.29 17.10
N GLY A 177 4.71 7.98 16.90
CA GLY A 177 5.96 7.33 17.28
C GLY A 177 7.13 7.79 16.42
N ILE A 178 8.35 7.49 16.87
CA ILE A 178 9.56 7.59 16.03
C ILE A 178 9.67 6.41 15.05
N SER A 179 8.87 5.37 15.28
CA SER A 179 8.59 4.26 14.38
C SER A 179 7.14 3.78 14.61
N ALA A 180 6.70 2.76 13.86
CA ALA A 180 5.36 2.18 14.04
C ALA A 180 5.12 1.59 15.44
N THR A 181 6.18 1.22 16.16
CA THR A 181 6.09 0.52 17.45
C THR A 181 6.93 1.16 18.55
N GLU A 182 7.60 2.29 18.32
CA GLU A 182 8.36 3.01 19.36
C GLU A 182 7.94 4.47 19.44
N PHE A 183 7.61 4.93 20.64
CA PHE A 183 7.33 6.33 20.93
C PHE A 183 8.61 7.14 21.11
N GLY A 184 9.68 6.55 21.65
CA GLY A 184 10.90 7.22 22.06
C GLY A 184 10.74 7.97 23.39
N VAL A 185 10.04 7.40 24.38
CA VAL A 185 9.58 8.11 25.60
C VAL A 185 10.68 8.86 26.38
N ASP A 186 11.87 8.30 26.45
CA ASP A 186 13.01 8.90 27.15
C ASP A 186 13.91 9.78 26.26
N GLN A 187 13.61 9.89 24.96
CA GLN A 187 14.42 10.68 24.04
C GLN A 187 14.14 12.17 24.18
N ASN A 188 15.20 12.98 24.11
CA ASN A 188 15.09 14.44 24.06
C ASN A 188 14.34 14.89 22.80
N VAL A 189 13.41 15.83 22.97
CA VAL A 189 12.63 16.39 21.86
C VAL A 189 13.47 17.33 21.02
N LYS A 190 13.50 17.10 19.70
CA LYS A 190 14.07 18.05 18.73
C LYS A 190 13.09 19.16 18.39
N ARG A 191 13.61 20.35 18.04
CA ARG A 191 12.79 21.52 17.68
C ARG A 191 11.81 21.27 16.53
N GLY A 192 12.20 20.49 15.52
CA GLY A 192 11.30 20.10 14.43
C GLY A 192 10.18 19.17 14.90
N GLN A 193 10.50 18.18 15.74
CA GLN A 193 9.51 17.27 16.33
C GLN A 193 8.51 18.01 17.21
N LEU A 194 8.97 18.99 18.01
CA LEU A 194 8.07 19.87 18.76
C LEU A 194 7.13 20.62 17.83
N ALA A 195 7.63 21.19 16.72
CA ALA A 195 6.79 21.90 15.77
C ALA A 195 5.68 21.00 15.21
N THR A 196 6.00 19.76 14.81
CA THR A 196 4.99 18.79 14.34
C THR A 196 3.96 18.45 15.42
N LEU A 197 4.41 18.10 16.64
CA LEU A 197 3.49 17.77 17.74
C LEU A 197 2.58 18.94 18.11
N ILE A 198 3.11 20.16 18.09
CA ILE A 198 2.34 21.37 18.38
C ILE A 198 1.35 21.67 17.25
N LEU A 199 1.73 21.51 15.98
CA LEU A 199 0.77 21.67 14.88
C LEU A 199 -0.36 20.65 14.98
N ASN A 200 -0.05 19.38 15.24
CA ASN A 200 -1.08 18.36 15.43
C ASN A 200 -2.00 18.67 16.62
N ALA A 201 -1.43 19.16 17.73
CA ALA A 201 -2.19 19.59 18.91
C ALA A 201 -3.04 20.83 18.64
N VAL A 202 -2.58 21.79 17.83
CA VAL A 202 -3.39 22.93 17.38
C VAL A 202 -4.57 22.42 16.55
N ASN A 203 -4.30 21.52 15.59
CA ASN A 203 -5.31 20.98 14.70
C ASN A 203 -6.38 20.17 15.46
N SER A 204 -5.99 19.46 16.52
CA SER A 204 -6.96 18.77 17.39
C SER A 204 -7.86 19.70 18.22
N LEU A 205 -7.51 20.99 18.35
CA LEU A 205 -8.27 21.98 19.13
C LEU A 205 -9.16 22.88 18.27
N ILE A 206 -9.10 22.73 16.95
CA ILE A 206 -10.06 23.40 16.07
C ILE A 206 -11.38 22.69 16.30
N GLU A 207 -12.26 23.31 17.10
CA GLU A 207 -13.64 22.87 17.25
C GLU A 207 -14.27 22.80 15.84
N VAL A 208 -14.47 21.58 15.36
CA VAL A 208 -15.50 21.28 14.38
C VAL A 208 -16.80 21.77 15.02
N PRO A 209 -17.55 22.70 14.42
CA PRO A 209 -18.88 23.01 14.93
C PRO A 209 -19.63 21.69 15.04
N GLU A 210 -20.16 21.38 16.21
CA GLU A 210 -21.08 20.27 16.41
C GLU A 210 -22.23 20.46 15.41
N VAL A 211 -22.22 19.62 14.36
CA VAL A 211 -23.30 19.57 13.39
C VAL A 211 -24.47 18.92 14.12
N GLU A 212 -25.43 19.73 14.57
CA GLU A 212 -26.75 19.22 14.95
C GLU A 212 -27.24 18.33 13.80
N GLU A 213 -27.77 17.14 14.12
CA GLU A 213 -28.45 16.28 13.15
C GLU A 213 -29.37 17.16 12.29
N PRO A 214 -29.30 17.10 10.95
CA PRO A 214 -30.11 17.97 10.14
C PRO A 214 -31.57 17.58 10.32
N GLU A 215 -32.36 18.43 10.97
CA GLU A 215 -33.75 18.56 10.57
C GLU A 215 -33.74 18.97 9.10
N THR A 216 -34.24 18.06 8.27
CA THR A 216 -34.48 18.24 6.83
C THR A 216 -34.97 19.65 6.53
N PRO A 217 -34.16 20.52 5.90
CA PRO A 217 -34.71 21.70 5.30
C PRO A 217 -35.40 21.25 4.02
N GLU A 218 -36.72 21.47 3.92
CA GLU A 218 -37.37 21.56 2.61
C GLU A 218 -36.74 22.74 1.86
N VAL A 219 -35.65 22.49 1.13
CA VAL A 219 -35.20 23.35 0.05
C VAL A 219 -35.78 22.80 -1.23
N THR A 220 -36.77 23.51 -1.72
CA THR A 220 -37.41 23.28 -3.01
C THR A 220 -36.64 24.06 -4.07
N THR A 221 -35.61 23.45 -4.66
CA THR A 221 -35.10 23.80 -6.01
C THR A 221 -34.53 22.55 -6.68
N ASP A 222 -35.01 22.29 -7.89
CA ASP A 222 -34.91 21.07 -8.71
C ASP A 222 -33.62 21.05 -9.57
N ASP A 223 -32.45 21.29 -8.95
CA ASP A 223 -31.17 21.45 -9.67
C ASP A 223 -30.04 20.51 -9.19
N SER A 224 -30.34 19.41 -8.50
CA SER A 224 -29.31 18.43 -8.10
C SER A 224 -29.04 17.39 -9.20
N PHE A 225 -27.77 17.10 -9.45
CA PHE A 225 -27.35 16.10 -10.45
C PHE A 225 -27.02 14.77 -9.76
N LYS A 226 -27.62 13.68 -10.22
CA LYS A 226 -27.36 12.33 -9.71
C LYS A 226 -26.53 11.54 -10.70
N LEU A 227 -25.50 10.87 -10.19
CA LEU A 227 -24.61 10.00 -10.96
C LEU A 227 -24.52 8.64 -10.28
N THR A 228 -24.62 7.56 -11.06
CA THR A 228 -24.27 6.21 -10.60
C THR A 228 -22.98 5.77 -11.27
N VAL A 229 -21.96 5.45 -10.48
CA VAL A 229 -20.70 4.87 -10.93
C VAL A 229 -20.69 3.38 -10.62
N LEU A 230 -20.71 2.57 -11.67
CA LEU A 230 -20.47 1.14 -11.61
C LEU A 230 -18.98 0.89 -11.85
N HIS A 231 -18.33 0.05 -11.05
CA HIS A 231 -16.90 -0.18 -11.21
C HIS A 231 -16.45 -1.60 -10.88
N VAL A 232 -15.37 -2.01 -11.55
CA VAL A 232 -14.57 -3.19 -11.23
C VAL A 232 -13.08 -2.84 -11.37
N ASN A 233 -12.24 -3.63 -10.75
CA ASN A 233 -10.77 -3.56 -10.83
C ASN A 233 -10.21 -4.99 -10.76
N ASP A 234 -8.96 -5.17 -11.20
CA ASP A 234 -8.19 -6.39 -10.95
C ASP A 234 -8.92 -7.66 -11.42
N THR A 235 -9.48 -7.60 -12.63
CA THR A 235 -10.27 -8.71 -13.17
C THR A 235 -9.38 -9.89 -13.57
N HIS A 236 -8.09 -9.66 -13.82
CA HIS A 236 -7.03 -10.65 -13.99
C HIS A 236 -7.48 -11.88 -14.80
N ALA A 237 -7.93 -11.59 -16.02
CA ALA A 237 -8.34 -12.58 -17.00
C ALA A 237 -9.39 -13.60 -16.53
N ARG A 238 -10.23 -13.24 -15.56
CA ARG A 238 -11.41 -14.03 -15.12
C ARG A 238 -12.58 -13.85 -16.08
N VAL A 239 -12.31 -14.02 -17.39
CA VAL A 239 -13.29 -13.84 -18.47
C VAL A 239 -14.48 -14.79 -18.36
N ASP A 240 -14.31 -15.91 -17.65
CA ASP A 240 -15.36 -16.88 -17.33
C ASP A 240 -16.44 -16.31 -16.40
N LYS A 241 -16.13 -15.27 -15.62
CA LYS A 241 -17.09 -14.60 -14.73
C LYS A 241 -17.75 -13.37 -15.34
N MET A 242 -17.22 -12.85 -16.45
CA MET A 242 -17.74 -11.65 -17.14
C MET A 242 -19.22 -11.75 -17.57
N PRO A 243 -19.77 -12.93 -17.93
CA PRO A 243 -21.21 -13.04 -18.20
C PRO A 243 -22.08 -12.64 -17.01
N LYS A 244 -21.67 -12.94 -15.77
CA LYS A 244 -22.41 -12.53 -14.57
C LYS A 244 -22.31 -11.03 -14.32
N LEU A 245 -21.11 -10.48 -14.50
CA LEU A 245 -20.88 -9.03 -14.43
C LEU A 245 -21.78 -8.29 -15.43
N ALA A 246 -21.88 -8.76 -16.67
CA ALA A 246 -22.73 -8.12 -17.68
C ALA A 246 -24.21 -8.13 -17.31
N THR A 247 -24.73 -9.20 -16.70
CA THR A 247 -26.09 -9.22 -16.15
C THR A 247 -26.25 -8.16 -15.08
N ALA A 248 -25.36 -8.14 -14.08
CA ALA A 248 -25.43 -7.17 -12.99
C ALA A 248 -25.35 -5.71 -13.49
N VAL A 249 -24.45 -5.41 -14.43
CA VAL A 249 -24.32 -4.09 -15.06
C VAL A 249 -25.60 -3.72 -15.82
N LYS A 250 -26.19 -4.65 -16.59
CA LYS A 250 -27.46 -4.42 -17.30
C LYS A 250 -28.61 -4.15 -16.35
N GLU A 251 -28.68 -4.87 -15.23
CA GLU A 251 -29.67 -4.66 -14.19
C GLU A 251 -29.52 -3.28 -13.54
N GLN A 252 -28.30 -2.88 -13.18
CA GLN A 252 -28.05 -1.54 -12.62
C GLN A 252 -28.37 -0.43 -13.62
N ARG A 253 -27.92 -0.55 -14.88
CA ARG A 253 -28.24 0.41 -15.95
C ARG A 253 -29.72 0.52 -16.28
N ALA A 254 -30.50 -0.52 -16.00
CA ALA A 254 -31.96 -0.47 -16.17
C ALA A 254 -32.68 0.13 -14.96
N ALA A 255 -32.05 0.08 -13.77
CA ALA A 255 -32.63 0.53 -12.50
C ALA A 255 -32.23 1.94 -12.09
N LYS A 256 -31.19 2.50 -12.72
CA LYS A 256 -30.55 3.77 -12.36
C LYS A 256 -30.46 4.69 -13.59
N ASP A 257 -30.52 5.99 -13.34
CA ASP A 257 -30.27 7.02 -14.34
C ASP A 257 -28.79 7.44 -14.29
N ASN A 258 -28.29 8.10 -15.34
CA ASN A 258 -26.96 8.71 -15.38
C ASN A 258 -25.84 7.76 -14.93
N VAL A 259 -25.70 6.62 -15.63
CA VAL A 259 -24.80 5.55 -15.22
C VAL A 259 -23.49 5.58 -16.01
N LEU A 260 -22.35 5.62 -15.30
CA LEU A 260 -21.03 5.34 -15.84
C LEU A 260 -20.59 3.93 -15.43
N THR A 261 -19.88 3.23 -16.31
CA THR A 261 -19.27 1.92 -15.98
C THR A 261 -17.79 1.95 -16.24
N LEU A 262 -16.97 1.82 -15.19
CA LEU A 262 -15.53 2.07 -15.23
C LEU A 262 -14.72 0.82 -14.87
N HIS A 263 -13.54 0.67 -15.47
CA HIS A 263 -12.60 -0.40 -15.17
C HIS A 263 -11.27 0.17 -14.67
N ALA A 264 -10.93 -0.09 -13.41
CA ALA A 264 -9.75 0.44 -12.74
C ALA A 264 -8.49 -0.45 -12.97
N GLY A 265 -8.19 -0.78 -14.23
CA GLY A 265 -6.97 -1.50 -14.62
C GLY A 265 -6.89 -2.98 -14.23
N ASP A 266 -5.83 -3.64 -14.70
CA ASP A 266 -5.52 -5.06 -14.52
C ASP A 266 -6.63 -6.00 -15.03
N ALA A 267 -6.93 -5.84 -16.32
CA ALA A 267 -7.67 -6.85 -17.07
C ALA A 267 -6.78 -8.05 -17.41
N PHE A 268 -5.48 -7.82 -17.61
CA PHE A 268 -4.53 -8.83 -18.07
C PHE A 268 -3.99 -9.72 -16.95
N SER A 269 -3.40 -10.84 -17.39
CA SER A 269 -2.73 -11.85 -16.56
C SER A 269 -3.62 -12.56 -15.53
N GLY A 270 -3.19 -13.73 -15.05
CA GLY A 270 -3.86 -14.45 -13.95
C GLY A 270 -4.68 -15.70 -14.33
N THR A 271 -4.93 -15.96 -15.62
CA THR A 271 -5.51 -17.23 -16.09
C THR A 271 -4.96 -17.68 -17.44
N LEU A 272 -5.19 -18.96 -17.76
CA LEU A 272 -4.94 -19.55 -19.08
C LEU A 272 -5.59 -18.77 -20.24
N TYR A 273 -6.66 -18.02 -20.01
CA TYR A 273 -7.24 -17.19 -21.07
C TYR A 273 -6.25 -16.12 -21.55
N PHE A 274 -5.53 -15.48 -20.63
CA PHE A 274 -4.50 -14.51 -21.02
C PHE A 274 -3.30 -15.20 -21.67
N ASN A 275 -2.83 -16.33 -21.12
CA ASN A 275 -1.70 -17.07 -21.71
C ASN A 275 -1.98 -17.56 -23.13
N GLU A 276 -3.20 -17.99 -23.44
CA GLU A 276 -3.55 -18.52 -24.75
C GLU A 276 -3.99 -17.43 -25.75
N PHE A 277 -4.52 -16.31 -25.28
CA PHE A 277 -5.16 -15.30 -26.14
C PHE A 277 -4.59 -13.89 -26.03
N HIS A 278 -3.64 -13.64 -25.14
CA HIS A 278 -2.91 -12.38 -24.96
C HIS A 278 -3.84 -11.13 -24.93
N GLY A 279 -4.89 -11.19 -24.11
CA GLY A 279 -5.85 -10.09 -23.94
C GLY A 279 -7.03 -10.10 -24.92
N LYS A 280 -7.02 -10.93 -25.96
CA LYS A 280 -8.12 -10.96 -26.95
C LYS A 280 -9.44 -11.47 -26.36
N ALA A 281 -9.39 -12.52 -25.55
CA ALA A 281 -10.57 -13.04 -24.87
C ALA A 281 -11.16 -11.97 -23.93
N ASP A 282 -10.28 -11.34 -23.16
CA ASP A 282 -10.60 -10.24 -22.24
C ASP A 282 -11.33 -9.12 -22.97
N LEU A 283 -10.77 -8.63 -24.09
CA LEU A 283 -11.35 -7.55 -24.87
C LEU A 283 -12.76 -7.86 -25.36
N GLU A 284 -12.98 -9.07 -25.90
CA GLU A 284 -14.28 -9.44 -26.43
C GLU A 284 -15.36 -9.42 -25.35
N LEU A 285 -15.05 -9.91 -24.15
CA LEU A 285 -15.97 -9.91 -23.03
C LEU A 285 -16.15 -8.49 -22.44
N LEU A 286 -15.07 -7.71 -22.26
CA LEU A 286 -15.13 -6.31 -21.80
C LEU A 286 -16.00 -5.45 -22.74
N ASN A 287 -15.84 -5.61 -24.06
CA ASN A 287 -16.68 -4.97 -25.07
C ASN A 287 -18.16 -5.36 -24.96
N GLY A 288 -18.46 -6.53 -24.40
CA GLY A 288 -19.81 -7.03 -24.16
C GLY A 288 -20.47 -6.51 -22.87
N VAL A 289 -19.67 -6.17 -21.86
CA VAL A 289 -20.15 -5.58 -20.58
C VAL A 289 -20.59 -4.13 -20.81
N GLY A 290 -19.86 -3.40 -21.65
CA GLY A 290 -20.20 -2.04 -22.07
C GLY A 290 -19.62 -0.95 -21.17
N PHE A 291 -18.33 -1.02 -20.86
CA PHE A 291 -17.60 0.03 -20.16
C PHE A 291 -17.62 1.38 -20.88
N ASP A 292 -17.50 2.46 -20.13
CA ASP A 292 -17.34 3.83 -20.63
C ASP A 292 -15.86 4.21 -20.74
N ALA A 293 -15.06 3.82 -19.73
CA ALA A 293 -13.62 4.04 -19.72
C ALA A 293 -12.86 2.96 -18.93
N MET A 294 -11.58 2.81 -19.26
CA MET A 294 -10.63 1.95 -18.57
C MET A 294 -9.31 2.71 -18.34
N VAL A 295 -8.72 2.58 -17.15
CA VAL A 295 -7.31 2.96 -16.90
C VAL A 295 -6.43 1.72 -17.10
N PHE A 296 -5.16 1.93 -17.45
CA PHE A 296 -4.18 0.85 -17.45
C PHE A 296 -3.75 0.53 -16.02
N GLY A 297 -3.69 -0.74 -15.67
CA GLY A 297 -2.92 -1.25 -14.55
C GLY A 297 -1.54 -1.73 -14.99
N ASN A 298 -0.76 -2.28 -14.06
CA ASN A 298 0.59 -2.73 -14.38
C ASN A 298 0.59 -3.97 -15.27
N HIS A 299 -0.38 -4.88 -15.10
CA HIS A 299 -0.41 -6.15 -15.84
C HIS A 299 -0.75 -5.99 -17.33
N GLU A 300 -1.32 -4.83 -17.73
CA GLU A 300 -1.45 -4.50 -19.15
C GLU A 300 -0.10 -4.49 -19.90
N PHE A 301 1.00 -4.27 -19.18
CA PHE A 301 2.36 -4.16 -19.72
C PHE A 301 3.21 -5.43 -19.56
N ASP A 302 2.65 -6.54 -19.06
CA ASP A 302 3.41 -7.77 -18.77
C ASP A 302 4.14 -8.35 -19.99
N LEU A 303 3.53 -8.25 -21.17
CA LEU A 303 4.10 -8.81 -22.39
C LEU A 303 5.04 -7.82 -23.09
N GLY A 304 5.22 -6.59 -22.62
CA GLY A 304 5.89 -5.53 -23.40
C GLY A 304 7.34 -5.80 -23.77
N SER A 305 8.06 -6.58 -22.96
CA SER A 305 9.42 -7.05 -23.26
C SER A 305 9.47 -8.14 -24.35
N SER A 306 8.34 -8.75 -24.70
CA SER A 306 8.26 -9.71 -25.80
C SER A 306 8.16 -9.00 -27.15
N PRO A 307 8.66 -9.61 -28.25
CA PRO A 307 8.64 -8.96 -29.56
C PRO A 307 7.23 -8.56 -30.04
N GLU A 308 6.20 -9.30 -29.62
CA GLU A 308 4.81 -9.11 -30.02
C GLU A 308 3.92 -8.40 -28.96
N GLY A 309 4.37 -8.25 -27.72
CA GLY A 309 3.48 -7.88 -26.61
C GLY A 309 2.89 -6.48 -26.70
N HIS A 310 3.69 -5.45 -26.97
CA HIS A 310 3.13 -4.11 -27.20
C HIS A 310 2.27 -4.02 -28.46
N GLN A 311 2.45 -4.91 -29.44
CA GLN A 311 1.52 -4.97 -30.58
C GLN A 311 0.18 -5.53 -30.13
N ALA A 312 0.16 -6.57 -29.30
CA ALA A 312 -1.07 -7.11 -28.74
C ALA A 312 -1.80 -6.06 -27.87
N LEU A 313 -1.07 -5.28 -27.05
CA LEU A 313 -1.65 -4.19 -26.27
C LEU A 313 -2.21 -3.06 -27.17
N ALA A 314 -1.49 -2.66 -28.22
CA ALA A 314 -1.98 -1.67 -29.18
C ALA A 314 -3.23 -2.15 -29.93
N ASP A 315 -3.26 -3.43 -30.33
CA ASP A 315 -4.42 -4.05 -30.98
C ASP A 315 -5.61 -4.14 -30.01
N PHE A 316 -5.35 -4.45 -28.74
CA PHE A 316 -6.34 -4.45 -27.66
C PHE A 316 -7.00 -3.08 -27.51
N VAL A 317 -6.18 -2.03 -27.41
CA VAL A 317 -6.64 -0.64 -27.34
C VAL A 317 -7.46 -0.31 -28.58
N ALA A 318 -6.93 -0.52 -29.79
CA ALA A 318 -7.58 -0.11 -31.02
C ALA A 318 -8.95 -0.79 -31.26
N ALA A 319 -9.19 -1.97 -30.71
CA ALA A 319 -10.43 -2.72 -30.86
C ALA A 319 -11.41 -2.57 -29.67
N ALA A 320 -11.07 -1.78 -28.66
CA ALA A 320 -11.96 -1.47 -27.54
C ALA A 320 -13.15 -0.59 -27.97
N LYS A 321 -14.32 -0.85 -27.38
CA LYS A 321 -15.55 -0.07 -27.51
C LYS A 321 -15.73 0.96 -26.40
N PHE A 322 -14.63 1.29 -25.74
CA PHE A 322 -14.51 2.28 -24.68
C PHE A 322 -13.21 3.06 -24.86
N SER A 323 -13.08 4.17 -24.14
CA SER A 323 -11.87 4.99 -24.16
C SER A 323 -10.91 4.58 -23.05
N PHE A 324 -9.61 4.77 -23.28
CA PHE A 324 -8.60 4.62 -22.23
C PHE A 324 -8.21 5.98 -21.67
N VAL A 325 -8.00 6.04 -20.36
CA VAL A 325 -7.49 7.23 -19.66
C VAL A 325 -6.15 6.91 -19.02
N ALA A 326 -5.15 7.79 -19.20
CA ALA A 326 -3.78 7.59 -18.76
C ALA A 326 -3.03 8.93 -18.67
N ALA A 327 -3.26 9.70 -17.61
CA ALA A 327 -2.67 11.03 -17.42
C ALA A 327 -1.17 10.97 -17.12
N ASN A 328 -0.70 9.92 -16.45
CA ASN A 328 0.69 9.79 -16.05
C ASN A 328 1.47 8.70 -16.80
N VAL A 329 0.93 8.20 -17.93
CA VAL A 329 1.60 7.19 -18.77
C VAL A 329 1.88 7.80 -20.14
N ASP A 330 3.15 7.78 -20.56
CA ASP A 330 3.58 8.30 -21.86
C ASP A 330 3.90 7.16 -22.83
N PHE A 331 3.09 7.06 -23.88
CA PHE A 331 3.24 6.08 -24.97
C PHE A 331 3.99 6.62 -26.19
N SER A 332 4.40 7.90 -26.19
CA SER A 332 4.93 8.60 -27.36
C SER A 332 6.24 8.01 -27.92
N ALA A 333 6.99 7.27 -27.09
CA ALA A 333 8.24 6.65 -27.47
C ALA A 333 8.07 5.28 -28.20
N ASP A 334 6.89 4.66 -28.14
CA ASP A 334 6.61 3.42 -28.88
C ASP A 334 5.73 3.67 -30.11
N ASP A 335 6.34 3.50 -31.28
CA ASP A 335 5.71 3.69 -32.59
C ASP A 335 4.39 2.91 -32.77
N LYS A 336 4.17 1.80 -32.03
CA LYS A 336 2.92 1.02 -32.09
C LYS A 336 1.69 1.77 -31.61
N PHE A 337 1.88 2.78 -30.74
CA PHE A 337 0.80 3.61 -30.22
C PHE A 337 0.61 4.90 -31.03
N THR A 338 1.32 5.05 -32.15
CA THR A 338 1.16 6.20 -33.05
C THR A 338 -0.29 6.34 -33.51
N GLY A 339 -0.91 7.47 -33.19
CA GLY A 339 -2.30 7.75 -33.54
C GLY A 339 -3.33 7.06 -32.63
N LEU A 340 -2.91 6.26 -31.64
CA LEU A 340 -3.77 5.76 -30.56
C LEU A 340 -3.70 6.65 -29.32
N PHE A 341 -2.53 7.23 -29.03
CA PHE A 341 -2.28 8.03 -27.83
C PHE A 341 -2.25 9.54 -28.09
N THR A 342 -2.80 10.29 -27.14
CA THR A 342 -2.59 11.72 -26.95
C THR A 342 -2.49 12.03 -25.45
N ASP A 343 -1.61 12.95 -25.09
CA ASP A 343 -1.42 13.45 -23.71
C ASP A 343 -2.45 14.53 -23.30
N LEU A 344 -3.49 14.73 -24.12
CA LEU A 344 -4.47 15.80 -23.96
C LEU A 344 -5.81 15.27 -23.44
N VAL A 345 -6.51 16.13 -22.70
CA VAL A 345 -7.90 15.90 -22.33
C VAL A 345 -8.79 16.08 -23.56
N SER A 346 -9.72 15.16 -23.80
CA SER A 346 -10.69 15.25 -24.89
C SER A 346 -12.11 15.47 -24.40
N SER A 347 -12.81 16.46 -24.96
CA SER A 347 -14.25 16.61 -24.78
C SER A 347 -15.08 15.75 -25.74
N GLU A 348 -14.44 15.18 -26.76
CA GLU A 348 -15.06 14.36 -27.80
C GLU A 348 -14.25 13.06 -27.95
N PRO A 349 -14.21 12.21 -26.90
CA PRO A 349 -13.37 11.02 -26.91
C PRO A 349 -13.89 9.97 -27.89
N GLU A 350 -13.00 9.46 -28.73
CA GLU A 350 -13.25 8.28 -29.55
C GLU A 350 -12.89 6.99 -28.79
N ASN A 351 -13.70 5.94 -28.95
CA ASN A 351 -13.37 4.61 -28.47
C ASN A 351 -12.08 4.08 -29.11
N GLY A 352 -11.36 3.24 -28.38
CA GLY A 352 -10.11 2.63 -28.82
C GLY A 352 -8.97 3.63 -29.00
N LYS A 353 -8.98 4.68 -28.18
CA LYS A 353 -7.93 5.70 -28.06
C LYS A 353 -7.54 5.89 -26.61
N ILE A 354 -6.36 6.46 -26.40
CA ILE A 354 -5.77 6.77 -25.10
C ILE A 354 -5.67 8.28 -24.96
N TYR A 355 -6.24 8.82 -23.90
CA TYR A 355 -6.22 10.24 -23.54
C TYR A 355 -5.65 10.41 -22.13
N SER A 356 -5.11 11.58 -21.78
CA SER A 356 -4.83 11.86 -20.36
C SER A 356 -6.11 11.91 -19.53
N GLY A 357 -7.18 12.45 -20.12
CA GLY A 357 -8.53 12.39 -19.58
C GLY A 357 -9.61 12.63 -20.64
N ILE A 358 -10.85 12.36 -20.29
CA ILE A 358 -12.01 12.52 -21.15
C ILE A 358 -13.14 13.25 -20.43
N VAL A 359 -13.99 13.95 -21.17
CA VAL A 359 -15.25 14.50 -20.65
C VAL A 359 -16.41 13.68 -21.18
N LYS A 360 -17.32 13.29 -20.28
CA LYS A 360 -18.59 12.65 -20.59
C LYS A 360 -19.71 13.64 -20.32
N GLU A 361 -20.53 13.92 -21.32
CA GLU A 361 -21.77 14.67 -21.13
C GLU A 361 -22.90 13.70 -20.78
N ILE A 362 -23.53 13.91 -19.62
CA ILE A 362 -24.58 13.06 -19.06
C ILE A 362 -25.70 13.97 -18.60
N ASP A 363 -26.86 13.88 -19.27
CA ASP A 363 -28.03 14.71 -18.99
C ASP A 363 -27.75 16.22 -18.96
N GLY A 364 -26.85 16.68 -19.84
CA GLY A 364 -26.43 18.09 -19.95
C GLY A 364 -25.32 18.51 -18.98
N GLU A 365 -24.96 17.67 -18.01
CA GLU A 365 -23.83 17.88 -17.11
C GLU A 365 -22.55 17.27 -17.66
N LYS A 366 -21.40 17.87 -17.34
CA LYS A 366 -20.08 17.37 -17.74
C LYS A 366 -19.40 16.67 -16.57
N VAL A 367 -18.95 15.44 -16.81
CA VAL A 367 -18.14 14.65 -15.88
C VAL A 367 -16.77 14.40 -16.50
N GLY A 368 -15.71 14.87 -15.84
CA GLY A 368 -14.32 14.62 -16.23
C GLY A 368 -13.82 13.30 -15.67
N ILE A 369 -13.09 12.52 -16.46
CA ILE A 369 -12.49 11.26 -16.05
C ILE A 369 -11.04 11.25 -16.50
N PHE A 370 -10.08 11.13 -15.58
CA PHE A 370 -8.66 10.97 -15.91
C PHE A 370 -8.08 9.70 -15.28
N GLY A 371 -6.99 9.20 -15.86
CA GLY A 371 -6.41 7.91 -15.49
C GLY A 371 -5.08 8.06 -14.76
N LEU A 372 -4.81 7.25 -13.76
CA LEU A 372 -3.48 7.16 -13.14
C LEU A 372 -3.06 5.70 -12.98
N THR A 373 -1.84 5.38 -13.39
CA THR A 373 -1.24 4.03 -13.29
C THR A 373 0.00 4.10 -12.42
N THR A 374 0.22 3.10 -11.57
CA THR A 374 1.37 3.09 -10.65
C THR A 374 2.71 3.29 -11.36
N GLU A 375 3.55 4.18 -10.81
CA GLU A 375 4.94 4.38 -11.22
C GLU A 375 5.79 3.11 -11.05
N GLU A 376 5.37 2.20 -10.16
CA GLU A 376 6.02 0.90 -9.92
C GLU A 376 5.91 -0.04 -11.13
N THR A 377 5.05 0.25 -12.10
CA THR A 377 4.89 -0.55 -13.35
C THR A 377 6.23 -0.81 -14.05
N LYS A 378 7.17 0.16 -14.01
CA LYS A 378 8.53 0.02 -14.57
C LYS A 378 9.34 -1.09 -13.91
N ASP A 379 9.04 -1.41 -12.66
CA ASP A 379 9.75 -2.36 -11.81
C ASP A 379 8.98 -3.68 -11.71
N ILE A 380 7.64 -3.65 -11.72
CA ILE A 380 6.80 -4.84 -11.49
C ILE A 380 6.32 -5.50 -12.79
N ALA A 381 6.24 -4.77 -13.90
CA ALA A 381 5.83 -5.29 -15.22
C ALA A 381 6.98 -5.22 -16.25
N SER A 382 6.64 -5.15 -17.54
CA SER A 382 7.58 -5.11 -18.68
C SER A 382 7.29 -3.98 -19.69
N PRO A 383 7.23 -2.70 -19.27
CA PRO A 383 6.73 -1.60 -20.12
C PRO A 383 7.69 -1.11 -21.23
N ASP A 384 8.89 -1.65 -21.37
CA ASP A 384 9.91 -1.26 -22.38
C ASP A 384 10.07 0.28 -22.53
N LYS A 385 9.54 0.87 -23.60
CA LYS A 385 9.67 2.32 -23.90
C LYS A 385 8.63 3.20 -23.22
N ILE A 386 7.60 2.62 -22.59
CA ILE A 386 6.52 3.35 -21.93
C ILE A 386 7.02 3.88 -20.59
N THR A 387 6.75 5.16 -20.30
CA THR A 387 7.23 5.80 -19.06
C THR A 387 6.08 6.27 -18.18
N PHE A 388 6.32 6.30 -16.88
CA PHE A 388 5.35 6.63 -15.84
C PHE A 388 5.84 7.87 -15.07
N SER A 389 4.98 8.86 -14.93
CA SER A 389 5.25 10.13 -14.24
C SER A 389 4.51 10.18 -12.89
N ASN A 390 4.85 11.17 -12.07
CA ASN A 390 4.29 11.29 -10.74
C ASN A 390 2.77 11.53 -10.74
N TYR A 391 2.05 10.64 -10.06
CA TYR A 391 0.60 10.60 -10.08
C TYR A 391 -0.04 11.88 -9.49
N ILE A 392 0.52 12.46 -8.42
CA ILE A 392 0.01 13.70 -7.81
C ILE A 392 0.18 14.88 -8.76
N GLU A 393 1.36 15.02 -9.36
CA GLU A 393 1.64 16.15 -10.25
C GLU A 393 0.81 16.09 -11.54
N GLU A 394 0.61 14.90 -12.12
CA GLU A 394 -0.26 14.75 -13.29
C GLU A 394 -1.75 14.89 -12.94
N ALA A 395 -2.19 14.44 -11.76
CA ALA A 395 -3.55 14.65 -11.28
C ALA A 395 -3.88 16.14 -11.13
N LYS A 396 -2.98 16.95 -10.55
CA LYS A 396 -3.17 18.41 -10.45
C LYS A 396 -3.34 19.06 -11.83
N LYS A 397 -2.58 18.61 -12.84
CA LYS A 397 -2.73 19.10 -14.22
C LYS A 397 -4.07 18.69 -14.83
N ALA A 398 -4.49 17.45 -14.62
CA ALA A 398 -5.76 16.94 -15.11
C ALA A 398 -6.95 17.70 -14.51
N VAL A 399 -6.97 17.90 -13.19
CA VAL A 399 -8.00 18.71 -12.50
C VAL A 399 -8.02 20.13 -13.05
N ALA A 400 -6.87 20.80 -13.13
CA ALA A 400 -6.81 22.16 -13.67
C ALA A 400 -7.28 22.25 -15.13
N ALA A 401 -7.04 21.23 -15.94
CA ALA A 401 -7.53 21.16 -17.32
C ALA A 401 -9.05 21.04 -17.37
N PHE A 402 -9.65 20.17 -16.54
CA PHE A 402 -11.10 20.01 -16.46
C PHE A 402 -11.79 21.29 -15.95
N GLU A 403 -11.30 21.88 -14.87
CA GLU A 403 -11.83 23.15 -14.33
C GLU A 403 -11.74 24.27 -15.36
N GLY A 404 -10.62 24.36 -16.10
CA GLY A 404 -10.44 25.30 -17.20
C GLY A 404 -11.43 25.10 -18.36
N MET A 405 -11.99 23.89 -18.50
CA MET A 405 -13.06 23.55 -19.45
C MET A 405 -14.47 23.75 -18.87
N GLY A 406 -14.58 24.22 -17.63
CA GLY A 406 -15.84 24.39 -16.90
C GLY A 406 -16.45 23.08 -16.44
N VAL A 407 -15.63 22.03 -16.24
CA VAL A 407 -16.05 20.76 -15.66
C VAL A 407 -15.80 20.83 -14.15
N ASN A 408 -16.83 20.55 -13.35
CA ASN A 408 -16.78 20.63 -11.89
C ASN A 408 -17.13 19.31 -11.19
N LYS A 409 -17.24 18.21 -11.95
CA LYS A 409 -17.47 16.85 -11.47
C LYS A 409 -16.37 15.98 -12.03
N ILE A 410 -15.42 15.54 -11.21
CA ILE A 410 -14.17 14.92 -11.64
C ILE A 410 -13.95 13.57 -10.95
N ILE A 411 -13.76 12.54 -11.77
CA ILE A 411 -13.43 11.18 -11.38
C ILE A 411 -11.96 10.91 -11.71
N ALA A 412 -11.18 10.51 -10.71
CA ALA A 412 -9.90 9.84 -10.93
C ALA A 412 -10.14 8.33 -11.04
N LEU A 413 -9.85 7.75 -12.20
CA LEU A 413 -9.87 6.30 -12.41
C LEU A 413 -8.43 5.80 -12.25
N THR A 414 -8.14 5.09 -11.17
CA THR A 414 -6.77 4.84 -10.75
C THR A 414 -6.45 3.35 -10.65
N HIS A 415 -5.17 3.05 -10.84
CA HIS A 415 -4.56 1.76 -10.58
C HIS A 415 -3.22 2.01 -9.86
N ILE A 416 -3.34 2.61 -8.67
CA ILE A 416 -2.21 3.10 -7.85
C ILE A 416 -2.30 2.60 -6.39
N GLY A 417 -3.28 1.75 -6.06
CA GLY A 417 -3.49 1.20 -4.73
C GLY A 417 -4.25 2.15 -3.78
N TYR A 418 -5.19 1.59 -3.03
CA TYR A 418 -5.95 2.30 -2.01
C TYR A 418 -5.05 2.86 -0.91
N ASN A 419 -4.20 2.00 -0.33
CA ASN A 419 -3.22 2.39 0.68
C ASN A 419 -1.89 1.61 0.54
N ASP A 420 -1.39 1.54 -0.69
CA ASP A 420 -0.27 0.67 -1.04
C ASP A 420 1.08 1.25 -0.59
N ASN A 421 1.58 2.29 -1.27
CA ASN A 421 2.90 2.84 -1.00
C ASN A 421 2.86 4.37 -0.92
N PRO A 422 2.76 4.97 0.29
CA PRO A 422 2.61 6.42 0.44
C PRO A 422 3.80 7.25 -0.07
N ASN A 423 4.94 6.63 -0.39
CA ASN A 423 6.08 7.31 -0.98
C ASN A 423 6.09 7.29 -2.52
N VAL A 424 5.24 6.46 -3.13
CA VAL A 424 5.25 6.20 -4.57
C VAL A 424 3.85 6.39 -5.15
N ASP A 425 2.84 5.68 -4.64
CA ASP A 425 1.48 5.60 -5.19
C ASP A 425 0.45 5.24 -4.09
N ASN A 426 -0.61 6.05 -3.94
CA ASN A 426 -1.60 5.89 -2.88
C ASN A 426 -2.86 6.77 -3.12
N ASP A 427 -4.04 6.15 -3.23
CA ASP A 427 -5.32 6.86 -3.46
C ASP A 427 -5.74 7.76 -2.29
N ILE A 428 -5.50 7.37 -1.03
CA ILE A 428 -5.79 8.22 0.13
C ILE A 428 -4.94 9.49 0.07
N LEU A 429 -3.66 9.37 -0.26
CA LEU A 429 -2.80 10.54 -0.45
C LEU A 429 -3.20 11.35 -1.67
N LEU A 430 -3.64 10.72 -2.77
CA LEU A 430 -4.18 11.43 -3.93
C LEU A 430 -5.33 12.33 -3.50
N ALA A 431 -6.34 11.76 -2.82
CA ALA A 431 -7.50 12.50 -2.32
C ALA A 431 -7.09 13.65 -1.40
N LYS A 432 -6.11 13.45 -0.52
CA LYS A 432 -5.64 14.47 0.43
C LYS A 432 -4.82 15.58 -0.23
N ASN A 433 -4.07 15.29 -1.28
CA ASN A 433 -3.13 16.23 -1.91
C ASN A 433 -3.72 16.99 -3.10
N VAL A 434 -4.78 16.48 -3.73
CA VAL A 434 -5.32 17.02 -4.99
C VAL A 434 -6.78 17.44 -4.78
N PRO A 435 -7.04 18.71 -4.41
CA PRO A 435 -8.40 19.23 -4.35
C PRO A 435 -9.05 19.24 -5.75
N GLY A 436 -10.38 19.18 -5.81
CA GLY A 436 -11.15 19.14 -7.05
C GLY A 436 -11.43 17.73 -7.60
N ILE A 437 -10.91 16.67 -6.97
CA ILE A 437 -11.34 15.29 -7.26
C ILE A 437 -12.53 14.95 -6.37
N ASP A 438 -13.64 14.50 -6.96
CA ASP A 438 -14.85 14.13 -6.22
C ASP A 438 -14.92 12.63 -5.94
N ILE A 439 -14.48 11.82 -6.91
CA ILE A 439 -14.53 10.35 -6.83
C ILE A 439 -13.18 9.78 -7.27
N ILE A 440 -12.66 8.84 -6.51
CA ILE A 440 -11.55 7.96 -6.89
C ILE A 440 -12.10 6.55 -7.02
N VAL A 441 -11.96 5.97 -8.21
CA VAL A 441 -12.27 4.56 -8.48
C VAL A 441 -10.94 3.82 -8.65
N GLY A 442 -10.54 3.08 -7.62
CA GLY A 442 -9.21 2.48 -7.50
C GLY A 442 -9.12 0.99 -7.84
N GLY A 443 -7.88 0.49 -7.82
CA GLY A 443 -7.45 -0.89 -8.11
C GLY A 443 -6.03 -1.13 -7.60
N HIS A 444 -5.40 -2.26 -8.00
CA HIS A 444 -4.01 -2.70 -7.71
C HIS A 444 -3.85 -3.59 -6.47
N ASP A 445 -4.27 -3.14 -5.30
CA ASP A 445 -4.02 -3.79 -4.01
C ASP A 445 -5.16 -4.72 -3.53
N HIS A 446 -6.14 -4.98 -4.41
CA HIS A 446 -7.26 -5.92 -4.23
C HIS A 446 -8.16 -5.64 -3.02
N VAL A 447 -8.14 -4.40 -2.50
CA VAL A 447 -8.89 -4.05 -1.31
C VAL A 447 -10.39 -4.17 -1.56
N LYS A 448 -11.07 -4.83 -0.61
CA LYS A 448 -12.52 -4.92 -0.56
C LYS A 448 -13.07 -3.77 0.29
N LEU A 449 -13.52 -2.69 -0.36
CA LEU A 449 -14.25 -1.62 0.31
C LEU A 449 -15.75 -1.92 0.24
N GLU A 450 -16.32 -2.42 1.34
CA GLU A 450 -17.76 -2.72 1.43
C GLU A 450 -18.61 -1.44 1.27
N GLU A 451 -18.07 -0.30 1.71
CA GLU A 451 -18.67 1.03 1.68
C GLU A 451 -17.62 2.04 1.17
N PRO A 452 -18.01 3.19 0.59
CA PRO A 452 -17.07 4.21 0.14
C PRO A 452 -16.22 4.77 1.29
N PHE A 453 -14.92 4.91 1.07
CA PHE A 453 -14.03 5.59 2.01
C PHE A 453 -14.07 7.11 1.76
N VAL A 454 -14.25 7.88 2.83
CA VAL A 454 -14.49 9.32 2.75
C VAL A 454 -13.22 10.07 3.12
N VAL A 455 -12.82 11.00 2.26
CA VAL A 455 -11.73 11.94 2.53
C VAL A 455 -12.26 13.36 2.43
N ASP A 456 -12.53 13.96 3.58
CA ASP A 456 -13.02 15.32 3.77
C ASP A 456 -11.95 16.25 4.36
N THR A 457 -10.70 15.76 4.48
CA THR A 457 -9.57 16.53 4.98
C THR A 457 -8.36 16.41 4.06
N ASN A 458 -7.56 17.47 3.99
CA ASN A 458 -6.29 17.45 3.25
C ASN A 458 -5.15 16.80 4.09
N THR A 459 -3.92 16.80 3.59
CA THR A 459 -2.76 16.19 4.27
C THR A 459 -2.44 16.81 5.63
N VAL A 460 -2.90 18.03 5.90
CA VAL A 460 -2.73 18.73 7.17
C VAL A 460 -3.97 18.69 8.07
N GLY A 461 -5.01 17.96 7.67
CA GLY A 461 -6.23 17.78 8.45
C GLY A 461 -7.22 18.94 8.33
N GLU A 462 -7.03 19.88 7.41
CA GLU A 462 -8.04 20.91 7.14
C GLU A 462 -9.19 20.34 6.34
N ALA A 463 -10.41 20.76 6.68
CA ALA A 463 -11.60 20.41 5.92
C ALA A 463 -11.47 20.83 4.45
N LYS A 464 -11.90 19.93 3.56
CA LYS A 464 -12.04 20.13 2.13
C LYS A 464 -13.35 19.52 1.66
N ASP A 465 -13.71 19.77 0.41
CA ASP A 465 -14.83 19.08 -0.22
C ASP A 465 -14.59 17.55 -0.22
N VAL A 466 -15.65 16.80 -0.03
CA VAL A 466 -15.62 15.34 0.09
C VAL A 466 -15.08 14.70 -1.19
N THR A 467 -14.05 13.87 -1.04
CA THR A 467 -13.67 12.89 -2.06
C THR A 467 -14.04 11.49 -1.59
N LEU A 468 -14.73 10.73 -2.45
CA LEU A 468 -15.11 9.35 -2.19
C LEU A 468 -14.15 8.40 -2.87
N ILE A 469 -13.65 7.39 -2.15
CA ILE A 469 -12.77 6.34 -2.70
C ILE A 469 -13.52 5.01 -2.69
N VAL A 470 -13.54 4.31 -3.82
CA VAL A 470 -14.20 3.01 -3.98
C VAL A 470 -13.30 2.01 -4.70
N GLN A 471 -13.41 0.74 -4.31
CA GLN A 471 -12.69 -0.39 -4.92
C GLN A 471 -13.49 -1.69 -4.71
N ALA A 472 -13.49 -2.57 -5.71
CA ALA A 472 -14.36 -3.75 -5.79
C ALA A 472 -13.61 -5.08 -5.66
N ASN A 473 -12.62 -5.15 -4.75
CA ASN A 473 -11.80 -6.33 -4.50
C ASN A 473 -11.04 -6.81 -5.75
N GLU A 474 -11.26 -8.03 -6.25
CA GLU A 474 -10.53 -8.62 -7.38
C GLU A 474 -11.40 -9.69 -8.08
N TYR A 475 -10.92 -10.17 -9.23
CA TYR A 475 -11.40 -11.39 -9.91
C TYR A 475 -12.88 -11.44 -10.25
N VAL A 476 -13.51 -10.28 -10.46
CA VAL A 476 -14.94 -10.20 -10.78
C VAL A 476 -15.79 -10.92 -9.71
N ASN A 477 -15.35 -10.86 -8.44
CA ASN A 477 -16.14 -11.36 -7.31
C ASN A 477 -17.30 -10.41 -7.02
N TYR A 478 -17.08 -9.10 -7.22
CA TYR A 478 -18.02 -8.04 -6.93
C TYR A 478 -18.17 -7.08 -8.11
N LEU A 479 -19.36 -6.48 -8.23
CA LEU A 479 -19.57 -5.24 -8.94
C LEU A 479 -19.74 -4.13 -7.91
N GLY A 480 -18.87 -3.13 -7.92
CA GLY A 480 -19.03 -1.94 -7.09
C GLY A 480 -20.07 -1.00 -7.67
N THR A 481 -20.91 -0.44 -6.81
CA THR A 481 -21.90 0.58 -7.16
C THR A 481 -21.74 1.76 -6.23
N LEU A 482 -21.66 2.97 -6.78
CA LEU A 482 -21.64 4.22 -6.03
C LEU A 482 -22.67 5.18 -6.62
N ASP A 483 -23.70 5.51 -5.86
CA ASP A 483 -24.64 6.57 -6.19
C ASP A 483 -24.19 7.86 -5.51
N VAL A 484 -24.11 8.96 -6.26
CA VAL A 484 -23.67 10.27 -5.77
C VAL A 484 -24.63 11.36 -6.23
N THR A 485 -25.03 12.24 -5.32
CA THR A 485 -25.75 13.47 -5.63
C THR A 485 -24.80 14.65 -5.51
N PHE A 486 -24.76 15.47 -6.56
CA PHE A 486 -23.99 16.71 -6.64
C PHE A 486 -24.91 17.93 -6.62
N ASP A 487 -24.43 19.01 -6.02
CA ASP A 487 -25.05 20.34 -6.15
C ASP A 487 -24.64 21.05 -7.46
N GLU A 488 -25.15 22.27 -7.67
CA GLU A 488 -24.86 23.10 -8.85
C GLU A 488 -23.37 23.44 -9.01
N ASN A 489 -22.60 23.43 -7.92
CA ASN A 489 -21.17 23.71 -7.91
C ASN A 489 -20.32 22.45 -8.14
N GLY A 490 -20.96 21.27 -8.21
CA GLY A 490 -20.27 19.99 -8.36
C GLY A 490 -19.80 19.40 -7.04
N ILE A 491 -20.30 19.89 -5.90
CA ILE A 491 -19.96 19.36 -4.58
C ILE A 491 -20.86 18.18 -4.24
N VAL A 492 -20.26 17.11 -3.71
CA VAL A 492 -20.98 15.92 -3.22
C VAL A 492 -21.83 16.27 -2.00
N THR A 493 -23.15 16.05 -2.08
CA THR A 493 -24.10 16.31 -0.98
C THR A 493 -24.66 15.03 -0.38
N GLU A 494 -24.77 13.96 -1.16
CA GLU A 494 -25.25 12.65 -0.71
C GLU A 494 -24.50 11.54 -1.46
N TYR A 495 -24.26 10.42 -0.80
CA TYR A 495 -23.71 9.23 -1.44
C TYR A 495 -24.17 7.94 -0.76
N ASP A 496 -24.26 6.86 -1.54
CA ASP A 496 -24.50 5.48 -1.08
C ASP A 496 -23.67 4.55 -1.96
N GLY A 497 -22.92 3.62 -1.36
CA GLY A 497 -22.08 2.72 -2.13
C GLY A 497 -22.05 1.32 -1.54
N LYS A 498 -21.94 0.31 -2.39
CA LYS A 498 -21.91 -1.09 -1.97
C LYS A 498 -21.30 -1.99 -3.01
N LEU A 499 -20.98 -3.21 -2.58
CA LEU A 499 -20.56 -4.30 -3.44
C LEU A 499 -21.71 -5.28 -3.71
N ILE A 500 -21.99 -5.54 -4.98
CA ILE A 500 -22.90 -6.60 -5.41
C ILE A 500 -22.07 -7.88 -5.60
N ASP A 501 -22.31 -8.90 -4.77
CA ASP A 501 -21.71 -10.23 -4.92
C ASP A 501 -22.19 -10.90 -6.21
N LEU A 502 -21.26 -11.25 -7.09
CA LEU A 502 -21.55 -11.85 -8.39
C LEU A 502 -21.67 -13.38 -8.33
N GLY A 503 -21.45 -14.02 -7.18
CA GLY A 503 -21.47 -15.47 -7.01
C GLY A 503 -22.79 -16.12 -7.48
N GLU A 504 -23.92 -15.52 -7.12
CA GLU A 504 -25.26 -16.06 -7.41
C GLU A 504 -25.98 -15.34 -8.57
N VAL A 505 -25.32 -14.37 -9.23
CA VAL A 505 -25.90 -13.66 -10.38
C VAL A 505 -25.97 -14.60 -11.59
N ALA A 506 -27.09 -14.52 -12.33
CA ALA A 506 -27.29 -15.29 -13.54
C ALA A 506 -26.36 -14.81 -14.67
N GLU A 507 -25.85 -15.74 -15.47
CA GLU A 507 -24.97 -15.41 -16.60
C GLU A 507 -25.75 -14.78 -17.77
N ASP A 508 -25.16 -13.76 -18.39
CA ASP A 508 -25.69 -13.16 -19.61
C ASP A 508 -25.53 -14.13 -20.80
N ALA A 509 -26.66 -14.48 -21.42
CA ALA A 509 -26.71 -15.50 -22.47
C ALA A 509 -25.91 -15.12 -23.73
N GLU A 510 -25.72 -13.84 -24.03
CA GLU A 510 -24.94 -13.41 -25.20
C GLU A 510 -23.43 -13.48 -24.92
N LEU A 511 -23.00 -13.05 -23.72
CA LEU A 511 -21.59 -13.19 -23.33
C LEU A 511 -21.19 -14.65 -23.11
N VAL A 512 -22.08 -15.52 -22.65
CA VAL A 512 -21.82 -16.98 -22.60
C VAL A 512 -21.51 -17.52 -24.00
N LYS A 513 -22.26 -17.10 -25.03
CA LYS A 513 -21.98 -17.52 -26.42
C LYS A 513 -20.65 -16.97 -26.92
N LEU A 514 -20.29 -15.75 -26.53
CA LEU A 514 -19.02 -15.12 -26.89
C LEU A 514 -17.82 -15.81 -26.23
N LEU A 515 -17.96 -16.21 -24.96
CA LEU A 515 -16.96 -16.93 -24.19
C LEU A 515 -16.71 -18.36 -24.70
N ALA A 516 -17.76 -19.03 -25.20
CA ALA A 516 -17.74 -20.45 -25.55
C ALA A 516 -16.50 -20.92 -26.34
N PRO A 517 -16.07 -20.29 -27.46
CA PRO A 517 -14.89 -20.73 -28.20
C PRO A 517 -13.59 -20.62 -27.40
N TYR A 518 -13.41 -19.56 -26.61
CA TYR A 518 -12.24 -19.40 -25.74
C TYR A 518 -12.24 -20.45 -24.64
N LYS A 519 -13.40 -20.67 -24.03
CA LYS A 519 -13.59 -21.66 -22.98
C LYS A 519 -13.34 -23.07 -23.49
N GLU A 520 -13.81 -23.44 -24.68
CA GLU A 520 -13.56 -24.75 -25.27
C GLU A 520 -12.06 -25.01 -25.48
N HIS A 521 -11.33 -24.02 -25.99
CA HIS A 521 -9.88 -24.12 -26.18
C HIS A 521 -9.14 -24.24 -24.83
N VAL A 522 -9.45 -23.36 -23.87
CA VAL A 522 -8.84 -23.38 -22.54
C VAL A 522 -9.18 -24.69 -21.80
N ASP A 523 -10.43 -25.16 -21.84
CA ASP A 523 -10.81 -26.45 -21.27
C ASP A 523 -10.04 -27.59 -21.96
N GLY A 524 -9.80 -27.50 -23.27
CA GLY A 524 -8.99 -28.44 -24.03
C GLY A 524 -7.53 -28.47 -23.57
N VAL A 525 -6.90 -27.30 -23.38
CA VAL A 525 -5.53 -27.17 -22.85
C VAL A 525 -5.47 -27.67 -21.40
N ASN A 526 -6.37 -27.19 -20.55
CA ASN A 526 -6.44 -27.49 -19.13
C ASN A 526 -6.59 -29.00 -18.85
N ASN A 527 -7.33 -29.72 -19.69
CA ASN A 527 -7.56 -31.17 -19.58
C ASN A 527 -6.51 -32.04 -20.28
N LYS A 528 -5.55 -31.43 -21.00
CA LYS A 528 -4.50 -32.18 -21.70
C LYS A 528 -3.57 -32.84 -20.68
N GLU A 529 -3.48 -34.16 -20.73
CA GLU A 529 -2.52 -34.91 -19.92
C GLU A 529 -1.08 -34.60 -20.37
N ILE A 530 -0.18 -34.37 -19.41
CA ILE A 530 1.24 -34.12 -19.71
C ILE A 530 2.02 -35.43 -19.91
N GLY A 531 1.40 -36.59 -19.73
CA GLY A 531 2.05 -37.90 -19.86
C GLY A 531 2.80 -38.38 -18.62
N VAL A 532 2.53 -37.77 -17.45
CA VAL A 532 3.06 -38.16 -16.14
C VAL A 532 1.90 -38.68 -15.28
N THR A 533 2.10 -39.80 -14.60
CA THR A 533 1.12 -40.39 -13.68
C THR A 533 1.68 -40.45 -12.27
N LEU A 534 0.97 -39.85 -11.31
CA LEU A 534 1.28 -39.90 -9.90
C LEU A 534 0.63 -41.11 -9.24
N THR A 535 1.42 -41.90 -8.51
CA THR A 535 0.88 -42.98 -7.66
C THR A 535 0.27 -42.46 -6.37
N GLU A 536 0.77 -41.33 -5.87
CA GLU A 536 0.34 -40.65 -4.65
C GLU A 536 0.29 -39.15 -4.93
N ALA A 537 -0.55 -38.41 -4.20
CA ALA A 537 -0.70 -36.98 -4.41
C ALA A 537 0.59 -36.22 -4.04
N LEU A 538 0.91 -35.17 -4.80
CA LEU A 538 1.83 -34.12 -4.37
C LEU A 538 1.04 -33.13 -3.54
N THR A 539 1.23 -33.14 -2.22
CA THR A 539 0.47 -32.33 -1.28
C THR A 539 0.90 -30.86 -1.31
N ASN A 540 -0.04 -29.97 -0.98
CA ASN A 540 0.22 -28.55 -0.73
C ASN A 540 -0.43 -28.18 0.62
N PRO A 541 0.15 -28.63 1.74
CA PRO A 541 -0.47 -28.51 3.05
C PRO A 541 -0.54 -27.05 3.50
N ARG A 542 -1.54 -26.75 4.33
CA ARG A 542 -1.68 -25.48 5.06
C ARG A 542 -1.86 -25.79 6.54
N ALA A 543 -1.24 -24.98 7.37
CA ALA A 543 -1.33 -25.12 8.81
C ALA A 543 -2.80 -24.94 9.23
N SER A 544 -3.24 -25.79 10.15
CA SER A 544 -4.58 -25.77 10.73
C SER A 544 -4.51 -26.22 12.18
N ASP A 545 -5.63 -26.15 12.90
CA ASP A 545 -5.72 -26.61 14.29
C ASP A 545 -5.28 -28.10 14.46
N ASN A 546 -5.30 -28.89 13.38
CA ASN A 546 -5.01 -30.32 13.40
C ASN A 546 -3.66 -30.70 12.74
N SER A 547 -2.94 -29.75 12.12
CA SER A 547 -1.63 -30.01 11.52
C SER A 547 -0.80 -28.73 11.44
N LEU A 548 0.45 -28.80 11.88
CA LEU A 548 1.42 -27.71 11.72
C LEU A 548 2.15 -27.77 10.37
N GLU A 549 1.91 -28.81 9.57
CA GLU A 549 2.53 -28.96 8.26
C GLU A 549 1.99 -27.90 7.30
N SER A 550 2.89 -27.16 6.65
CA SER A 550 2.53 -26.21 5.62
C SER A 550 3.63 -26.03 4.60
N VAL A 551 3.25 -25.83 3.33
CA VAL A 551 4.17 -25.36 2.28
C VAL A 551 4.83 -24.02 2.62
N ARG A 552 4.27 -23.29 3.61
CA ARG A 552 4.71 -21.98 4.09
C ARG A 552 5.52 -22.03 5.38
N SER A 553 5.84 -23.21 5.90
CA SER A 553 6.67 -23.37 7.11
C SER A 553 7.51 -24.65 7.15
N ASN A 554 7.31 -25.57 6.20
CA ASN A 554 7.98 -26.86 6.14
C ASN A 554 8.44 -27.16 4.72
N GLU A 555 9.50 -27.98 4.59
CA GLU A 555 9.87 -28.60 3.32
C GLU A 555 8.72 -29.45 2.79
N THR A 556 8.47 -29.40 1.47
CA THR A 556 7.50 -30.29 0.81
C THR A 556 8.13 -30.96 -0.41
N ALA A 557 7.67 -32.17 -0.75
CA ALA A 557 8.12 -32.85 -1.97
C ALA A 557 7.82 -32.00 -3.23
N LEU A 558 6.68 -31.31 -3.24
CA LEU A 558 6.29 -30.41 -4.32
C LEU A 558 7.27 -29.22 -4.46
N GLY A 559 7.63 -28.56 -3.36
CA GLY A 559 8.61 -27.48 -3.36
C GLY A 559 10.00 -27.95 -3.81
N ASN A 560 10.41 -29.16 -3.43
CA ASN A 560 11.65 -29.78 -3.87
C ASN A 560 11.66 -30.01 -5.39
N ILE A 561 10.60 -30.59 -5.95
CA ILE A 561 10.53 -30.84 -7.40
C ILE A 561 10.58 -29.53 -8.19
N ILE A 562 9.83 -28.50 -7.76
CA ILE A 562 9.83 -27.20 -8.43
C ILE A 562 11.24 -26.61 -8.44
N THR A 563 11.90 -26.56 -7.27
CA THR A 563 13.25 -26.00 -7.17
C THR A 563 14.31 -26.83 -7.89
N ASP A 564 14.16 -28.15 -7.97
CA ASP A 564 15.04 -29.02 -8.77
C ASP A 564 14.94 -28.67 -10.26
N GLY A 565 13.71 -28.47 -10.76
CA GLY A 565 13.47 -28.02 -12.14
C GLY A 565 14.09 -26.66 -12.40
N MET A 566 13.88 -25.70 -11.51
CA MET A 566 14.49 -24.37 -11.58
C MET A 566 16.02 -24.44 -11.65
N LEU A 567 16.65 -25.23 -10.77
CA LEU A 567 18.11 -25.38 -10.73
C LEU A 567 18.63 -26.05 -12.01
N ALA A 568 17.98 -27.13 -12.46
CA ALA A 568 18.38 -27.88 -13.64
C ALA A 568 18.25 -27.04 -14.92
N LYS A 569 17.16 -26.27 -15.06
CA LYS A 569 16.93 -25.38 -16.19
C LYS A 569 17.89 -24.20 -16.17
N ALA A 570 18.05 -23.52 -15.03
CA ALA A 570 18.99 -22.41 -14.87
C ALA A 570 20.42 -22.78 -15.32
N GLN A 571 20.90 -23.98 -14.96
CA GLN A 571 22.22 -24.47 -15.35
C GLN A 571 22.41 -24.68 -16.86
N GLN A 572 21.34 -24.71 -17.66
CA GLN A 572 21.41 -24.82 -19.12
C GLN A 572 21.57 -23.47 -19.82
N TYR A 573 21.27 -22.35 -19.13
CA TYR A 573 21.19 -21.01 -19.73
C TYR A 573 22.34 -20.08 -19.29
N THR A 574 23.33 -20.61 -18.56
CA THR A 574 24.49 -19.83 -18.14
C THR A 574 25.75 -20.70 -18.04
N ASP A 575 26.91 -20.10 -18.33
CA ASP A 575 28.22 -20.70 -18.07
C ASP A 575 28.63 -20.56 -16.59
N LYS A 576 27.88 -19.79 -15.79
CA LYS A 576 28.12 -19.66 -14.35
C LYS A 576 27.72 -20.93 -13.61
N THR A 577 28.41 -21.21 -12.50
CA THR A 577 27.98 -22.28 -11.59
C THR A 577 26.79 -21.79 -10.76
N VAL A 578 25.57 -22.15 -11.18
CA VAL A 578 24.35 -21.93 -10.38
C VAL A 578 24.32 -22.95 -9.24
N VAL A 579 24.46 -22.47 -8.00
CA VAL A 579 24.62 -23.34 -6.83
C VAL A 579 23.30 -23.73 -6.18
N MET A 580 22.27 -22.90 -6.29
CA MET A 580 20.99 -23.09 -5.60
C MET A 580 19.81 -22.57 -6.43
N ALA A 581 18.62 -23.12 -6.18
CA ALA A 581 17.37 -22.53 -6.62
C ALA A 581 16.41 -22.33 -5.44
N LEU A 582 15.66 -21.24 -5.46
CA LEU A 582 14.81 -20.77 -4.37
C LEU A 582 13.39 -20.51 -4.87
N GLN A 583 12.38 -21.07 -4.19
CA GLN A 583 10.96 -20.85 -4.49
C GLN A 583 10.21 -20.49 -3.20
N ASN A 584 9.57 -19.32 -3.16
CA ASN A 584 8.71 -18.94 -2.06
C ASN A 584 7.44 -19.83 -2.02
N GLY A 585 7.08 -20.32 -0.83
CA GLY A 585 5.92 -21.19 -0.61
C GLY A 585 4.59 -20.51 -0.92
N GLY A 586 4.55 -19.18 -0.85
CA GLY A 586 3.43 -18.35 -1.29
C GLY A 586 3.14 -18.48 -2.78
N GLY A 587 4.16 -18.78 -3.59
CA GLY A 587 4.05 -19.05 -5.03
C GLY A 587 3.45 -20.42 -5.36
N ILE A 588 3.43 -21.37 -4.42
CA ILE A 588 2.92 -22.74 -4.63
C ILE A 588 1.46 -22.83 -4.16
N ARG A 589 0.53 -22.92 -5.12
CA ARG A 589 -0.90 -22.62 -4.85
C ARG A 589 -1.81 -23.82 -4.75
N ALA A 590 -1.46 -24.95 -5.34
CA ALA A 590 -2.30 -26.14 -5.37
C ALA A 590 -1.52 -27.42 -5.11
N ALA A 591 -2.25 -28.45 -4.67
CA ALA A 591 -1.78 -29.83 -4.66
C ALA A 591 -2.06 -30.47 -6.03
N ILE A 592 -1.34 -31.55 -6.36
CA ILE A 592 -1.66 -32.40 -7.52
C ILE A 592 -2.16 -33.76 -6.99
N PRO A 593 -3.41 -34.16 -7.27
CA PRO A 593 -3.93 -35.45 -6.84
C PRO A 593 -3.23 -36.62 -7.55
N ALA A 594 -3.33 -37.81 -6.97
CA ALA A 594 -2.88 -39.04 -7.64
C ALA A 594 -3.65 -39.26 -8.95
N GLY A 595 -3.00 -39.84 -9.95
CA GLY A 595 -3.53 -40.03 -11.30
C GLY A 595 -2.71 -39.31 -12.36
N ASN A 596 -3.27 -39.22 -13.57
CA ASN A 596 -2.63 -38.54 -14.69
C ASN A 596 -2.61 -37.03 -14.44
N ILE A 597 -1.44 -36.42 -14.57
CA ILE A 597 -1.27 -34.98 -14.40
C ILE A 597 -1.75 -34.27 -15.68
N THR A 598 -2.53 -33.22 -15.55
CA THR A 598 -2.92 -32.33 -16.66
C THR A 598 -2.15 -31.01 -16.65
N VAL A 599 -2.08 -30.33 -17.79
CA VAL A 599 -1.50 -28.98 -17.90
C VAL A 599 -2.17 -28.02 -16.90
N GLY A 600 -3.50 -28.10 -16.78
CA GLY A 600 -4.26 -27.31 -15.82
C GLY A 600 -3.82 -27.49 -14.37
N GLN A 601 -3.49 -28.71 -13.97
CA GLN A 601 -2.97 -28.99 -12.63
C GLN A 601 -1.58 -28.38 -12.42
N VAL A 602 -0.70 -28.42 -13.42
CA VAL A 602 0.63 -27.79 -13.36
C VAL A 602 0.49 -26.28 -13.20
N ILE A 603 -0.38 -25.64 -13.99
CA ILE A 603 -0.62 -24.20 -13.93
C ILE A 603 -1.26 -23.80 -12.60
N ASN A 604 -2.22 -24.59 -12.09
CA ASN A 604 -2.81 -24.32 -10.78
C ASN A 604 -1.79 -24.37 -9.63
N VAL A 605 -0.68 -25.09 -9.78
CA VAL A 605 0.41 -25.07 -8.80
C VAL A 605 1.19 -23.76 -8.86
N LEU A 606 1.49 -23.24 -10.06
CA LEU A 606 2.24 -22.00 -10.30
C LEU A 606 1.43 -21.05 -11.22
N PRO A 607 0.34 -20.43 -10.72
CA PRO A 607 -0.66 -19.78 -11.57
C PRO A 607 -0.33 -18.32 -11.95
N PHE A 608 0.75 -17.78 -11.40
CA PHE A 608 1.11 -16.36 -11.57
C PHE A 608 1.88 -16.10 -12.87
N GLY A 609 2.31 -17.15 -13.57
CA GLY A 609 3.10 -17.00 -14.79
C GLY A 609 4.44 -16.30 -14.55
N ASN A 610 5.10 -16.56 -13.41
CA ASN A 610 6.42 -15.98 -13.17
C ASN A 610 7.43 -16.54 -14.18
N THR A 611 8.53 -15.81 -14.33
CA THR A 611 9.68 -16.25 -15.10
C THR A 611 10.82 -16.70 -14.19
N LEU A 612 11.70 -17.56 -14.72
CA LEU A 612 12.92 -18.00 -14.05
C LEU A 612 13.99 -16.91 -14.14
N ALA A 613 14.50 -16.44 -13.00
CA ALA A 613 15.54 -15.44 -12.90
C ALA A 613 16.84 -16.03 -12.33
N LEU A 614 17.98 -15.55 -12.82
CA LEU A 614 19.32 -15.76 -12.25
C LEU A 614 19.73 -14.53 -11.45
N MET A 615 20.34 -14.74 -10.29
CA MET A 615 20.78 -13.64 -9.43
C MET A 615 22.17 -13.93 -8.86
N ASP A 616 23.06 -12.93 -8.95
CA ASP A 616 24.34 -12.95 -8.26
C ASP A 616 24.22 -12.27 -6.88
N VAL A 617 24.31 -13.05 -5.81
CA VAL A 617 24.16 -12.58 -4.41
C VAL A 617 25.33 -13.00 -3.54
N THR A 618 25.66 -12.17 -2.55
CA THR A 618 26.66 -12.51 -1.52
C THR A 618 26.12 -13.56 -0.54
N GLY A 619 27.02 -14.29 0.12
CA GLY A 619 26.63 -15.22 1.19
C GLY A 619 25.86 -14.52 2.31
N ALA A 620 26.22 -13.27 2.62
CA ALA A 620 25.52 -12.44 3.60
C ALA A 620 24.08 -12.11 3.16
N GLU A 621 23.87 -11.77 1.88
CA GLU A 621 22.53 -11.52 1.33
C GLU A 621 21.68 -12.79 1.31
N LEU A 622 22.25 -13.94 0.95
CA LEU A 622 21.54 -15.23 1.02
C LEU A 622 21.13 -15.57 2.46
N LYS A 623 22.02 -15.34 3.43
CA LYS A 623 21.70 -15.54 4.83
C LYS A 623 20.57 -14.61 5.28
N ALA A 624 20.61 -13.33 4.90
CA ALA A 624 19.55 -12.38 5.20
C ALA A 624 18.21 -12.79 4.57
N ALA A 625 18.23 -13.30 3.33
CA ALA A 625 17.03 -13.83 2.68
C ALA A 625 16.46 -15.03 3.45
N PHE A 626 17.29 -15.97 3.90
CA PHE A 626 16.80 -17.07 4.73
C PHE A 626 16.28 -16.61 6.10
N GLU A 627 16.88 -15.61 6.73
CA GLU A 627 16.32 -15.00 7.95
C GLU A 627 14.94 -14.37 7.71
N ALA A 628 14.77 -13.63 6.60
CA ALA A 628 13.47 -13.06 6.19
C ALA A 628 12.43 -14.14 5.90
N SER A 629 12.83 -15.21 5.19
CA SER A 629 12.01 -16.40 4.93
C SER A 629 11.52 -17.04 6.22
N LEU A 630 12.34 -17.04 7.27
CA LEU A 630 12.08 -17.68 8.54
C LEU A 630 11.43 -16.76 9.58
N LYS A 631 11.10 -15.49 9.27
CA LYS A 631 10.66 -14.48 10.26
C LYS A 631 9.43 -14.88 11.09
N ASN A 632 8.51 -15.66 10.52
CA ASN A 632 7.31 -16.13 11.22
C ASN A 632 7.43 -17.54 11.78
N ALA A 633 8.51 -18.29 11.48
CA ALA A 633 8.67 -19.67 11.90
C ALA A 633 8.45 -19.85 13.43
N PRO A 634 7.72 -20.89 13.87
CA PRO A 634 7.15 -21.99 13.06
C PRO A 634 5.80 -21.66 12.39
N LYS A 635 5.27 -20.43 12.50
CA LYS A 635 4.04 -20.03 11.81
C LYS A 635 4.30 -19.83 10.31
N GLU A 636 3.23 -19.92 9.52
CA GLU A 636 3.29 -19.75 8.09
C GLU A 636 3.87 -18.39 7.66
N ASN A 637 4.67 -18.41 6.60
CA ASN A 637 5.15 -17.25 5.86
C ASN A 637 5.02 -17.52 4.35
N GLY A 638 4.39 -16.61 3.60
CA GLY A 638 4.39 -16.69 2.13
C GLY A 638 5.82 -16.75 1.57
N GLY A 639 6.73 -15.99 2.18
CA GLY A 639 8.15 -15.98 1.84
C GLY A 639 8.95 -17.19 2.33
N PHE A 640 8.36 -18.28 2.80
CA PHE A 640 9.15 -19.47 3.17
C PHE A 640 9.82 -20.07 1.92
N LEU A 641 11.16 -20.13 1.88
CA LEU A 641 11.92 -20.56 0.72
C LEU A 641 12.13 -22.08 0.70
N HIS A 642 11.55 -22.75 -0.29
CA HIS A 642 11.96 -24.08 -0.73
C HIS A 642 13.30 -24.00 -1.47
N ILE A 643 14.10 -25.08 -1.42
CA ILE A 643 15.50 -25.06 -1.85
C ILE A 643 15.86 -26.29 -2.70
N ALA A 644 16.63 -26.07 -3.76
CA ALA A 644 17.45 -27.08 -4.41
C ALA A 644 18.93 -26.69 -4.39
N GLY A 645 19.82 -27.68 -4.38
CA GLY A 645 21.28 -27.47 -4.40
C GLY A 645 21.92 -27.09 -3.05
N ALA A 646 21.12 -26.93 -2.00
CA ALA A 646 21.60 -26.62 -0.65
C ALA A 646 20.76 -27.27 0.46
N LYS A 647 21.32 -27.25 1.67
CA LYS A 647 20.68 -27.63 2.92
C LYS A 647 20.66 -26.45 3.88
N LEU A 648 19.52 -26.25 4.53
CA LEU A 648 19.28 -25.26 5.56
C LEU A 648 18.99 -25.97 6.88
N THR A 649 19.70 -25.60 7.93
CA THR A 649 19.31 -25.90 9.32
C THR A 649 19.05 -24.59 10.03
N TYR A 650 17.92 -24.49 10.72
CA TYR A 650 17.53 -23.31 11.48
C TYR A 650 16.96 -23.71 12.85
N ASP A 651 16.70 -22.72 13.70
CA ASP A 651 16.11 -22.90 15.03
C ASP A 651 15.01 -21.85 15.19
N SER A 652 13.74 -22.26 15.08
CA SER A 652 12.60 -21.35 15.18
C SER A 652 12.39 -20.76 16.58
N SER A 653 13.03 -21.33 17.61
CA SER A 653 12.96 -20.81 18.98
C SER A 653 13.82 -19.56 19.21
N LYS A 654 14.74 -19.25 18.29
CA LYS A 654 15.59 -18.05 18.34
C LYS A 654 14.85 -16.79 17.89
N GLU A 655 15.39 -15.66 18.32
CA GLU A 655 14.94 -14.32 17.90
C GLU A 655 14.96 -14.17 16.37
N VAL A 656 13.97 -13.43 15.85
CA VAL A 656 13.86 -13.11 14.43
C VAL A 656 15.15 -12.42 13.98
N GLY A 657 15.72 -12.86 12.84
CA GLY A 657 17.01 -12.38 12.34
C GLY A 657 18.22 -13.15 12.88
N SER A 658 18.02 -14.14 13.76
CA SER A 658 19.08 -15.03 14.27
C SER A 658 18.69 -16.52 14.25
N ARG A 659 17.79 -16.91 13.34
CA ARG A 659 17.23 -18.27 13.26
C ARG A 659 18.08 -19.21 12.43
N VAL A 660 18.81 -18.72 11.44
CA VAL A 660 19.67 -19.55 10.58
C VAL A 660 20.83 -20.12 11.40
N VAL A 661 20.94 -21.45 11.44
CA VAL A 661 22.06 -22.16 12.09
C VAL A 661 23.16 -22.44 11.08
N THR A 662 22.82 -23.11 9.97
CA THR A 662 23.76 -23.40 8.88
C THR A 662 23.05 -23.36 7.53
N ILE A 663 23.78 -22.87 6.51
CA ILE A 663 23.42 -23.02 5.10
C ILE A 663 24.62 -23.64 4.40
N GLU A 664 24.42 -24.80 3.78
CA GLU A 664 25.47 -25.52 3.05
C GLU A 664 25.01 -25.78 1.62
N TYR A 665 25.80 -25.41 0.63
CA TYR A 665 25.51 -25.72 -0.78
C TYR A 665 26.36 -26.88 -1.26
N PHE A 666 25.87 -27.63 -2.24
CA PHE A 666 26.60 -28.73 -2.84
C PHE A 666 27.66 -28.18 -3.81
N ASP A 667 28.93 -28.25 -3.40
CA ASP A 667 30.04 -27.90 -4.26
C ASP A 667 30.37 -29.07 -5.19
N LYS A 668 30.01 -28.94 -6.47
CA LYS A 668 30.28 -29.96 -7.50
C LYS A 668 31.78 -30.24 -7.68
N ALA A 669 32.66 -29.28 -7.36
CA ALA A 669 34.11 -29.46 -7.52
C ALA A 669 34.69 -30.41 -6.46
N SER A 670 34.27 -30.28 -5.20
CA SER A 670 34.66 -31.19 -4.11
C SER A 670 33.77 -32.42 -3.98
N GLY A 671 32.55 -32.37 -4.51
CA GLY A 671 31.52 -33.41 -4.34
C GLY A 671 30.95 -33.45 -2.93
N GLN A 672 31.02 -32.35 -2.19
CA GLN A 672 30.59 -32.25 -0.79
C GLN A 672 29.72 -31.02 -0.56
N TYR A 673 28.89 -31.06 0.48
CA TYR A 673 28.23 -29.87 1.01
C TYR A 673 29.25 -29.03 1.78
N VAL A 674 29.27 -27.73 1.50
CA VAL A 674 30.17 -26.77 2.16
C VAL A 674 29.39 -25.53 2.58
N ALA A 675 29.77 -24.94 3.71
CA ALA A 675 29.12 -23.75 4.26
C ALA A 675 29.22 -22.54 3.32
N LEU A 676 28.22 -21.66 3.37
CA LEU A 676 28.32 -20.35 2.74
C LEU A 676 29.35 -19.46 3.44
N GLU A 677 30.03 -18.65 2.64
CA GLU A 677 30.98 -17.63 3.10
C GLU A 677 30.38 -16.25 2.82
N ASP A 678 30.21 -15.43 3.86
CA ASP A 678 29.48 -14.16 3.79
C ASP A 678 29.95 -13.24 2.65
N GLY A 679 31.27 -13.15 2.44
CA GLY A 679 31.88 -12.27 1.43
C GLY A 679 31.97 -12.86 0.02
N LYS A 680 31.60 -14.13 -0.18
CA LYS A 680 31.65 -14.78 -1.50
C LYS A 680 30.34 -14.53 -2.24
N THR A 681 30.43 -14.28 -3.55
CA THR A 681 29.27 -14.18 -4.43
C THR A 681 28.91 -15.55 -5.00
N TYR A 682 27.61 -15.82 -5.06
CA TYR A 682 27.00 -17.04 -5.55
C TYR A 682 25.95 -16.69 -6.60
N THR A 683 25.87 -17.49 -7.67
CA THR A 683 24.76 -17.40 -8.62
C THR A 683 23.67 -18.37 -8.18
N VAL A 684 22.46 -17.87 -7.99
CA VAL A 684 21.26 -18.64 -7.62
C VAL A 684 20.14 -18.41 -8.62
N ALA A 685 19.20 -19.34 -8.69
CA ALA A 685 17.97 -19.20 -9.47
C ALA A 685 16.77 -18.95 -8.55
N THR A 686 15.82 -18.13 -8.99
CA THR A 686 14.54 -17.94 -8.29
C THR A 686 13.46 -17.50 -9.28
N ASN A 687 12.21 -17.34 -8.84
CA ASN A 687 11.16 -16.75 -9.66
C ASN A 687 11.30 -15.21 -9.69
N ALA A 688 10.86 -14.56 -10.77
CA ALA A 688 11.02 -13.12 -10.95
C ALA A 688 10.40 -12.28 -9.83
N PHE A 689 9.24 -12.67 -9.28
CA PHE A 689 8.63 -12.02 -8.11
C PHE A 689 9.58 -11.97 -6.90
N THR A 690 10.17 -13.11 -6.55
CA THR A 690 11.13 -13.22 -5.43
C THR A 690 12.42 -12.47 -5.74
N ALA A 691 12.91 -12.56 -6.98
CA ALA A 691 14.11 -11.84 -7.42
C ALA A 691 13.97 -10.31 -7.36
N LYS A 692 12.76 -9.78 -7.58
CA LYS A 692 12.44 -8.35 -7.43
C LYS A 692 12.21 -7.93 -5.98
N GLY A 693 12.23 -8.86 -5.03
CA GLY A 693 12.08 -8.59 -3.60
C GLY A 693 10.70 -8.85 -3.00
N GLY A 694 9.80 -9.49 -3.76
CA GLY A 694 8.48 -9.91 -3.25
C GLY A 694 8.58 -10.72 -1.95
N ASP A 695 7.51 -10.77 -1.16
CA ASP A 695 7.49 -11.38 0.20
C ASP A 695 8.46 -10.74 1.24
N GLY A 696 9.04 -9.58 0.93
CA GLY A 696 9.93 -8.83 1.83
C GLY A 696 11.40 -9.25 1.74
N PHE A 697 11.85 -9.65 0.55
CA PHE A 697 13.26 -9.93 0.27
C PHE A 697 14.00 -8.67 -0.19
N ASP A 698 14.13 -7.68 0.68
CA ASP A 698 14.77 -6.38 0.39
C ASP A 698 16.20 -6.51 -0.17
N MET A 699 16.91 -7.56 0.26
CA MET A 699 18.25 -7.87 -0.24
C MET A 699 18.25 -8.31 -1.70
N PHE A 700 17.18 -8.97 -2.16
CA PHE A 700 16.99 -9.33 -3.56
C PHE A 700 16.50 -8.13 -4.38
N ALA A 701 15.59 -7.31 -3.85
CA ALA A 701 15.23 -6.02 -4.47
C ALA A 701 16.48 -5.15 -4.71
N LYS A 702 17.37 -5.08 -3.71
CA LYS A 702 18.65 -4.38 -3.85
C LYS A 702 19.54 -4.99 -4.93
N ALA A 703 19.65 -6.32 -4.98
CA ALA A 703 20.42 -7.00 -6.03
C ALA A 703 19.84 -6.74 -7.43
N TYR A 704 18.52 -6.72 -7.55
CA TYR A 704 17.81 -6.39 -8.78
C TYR A 704 18.12 -4.95 -9.23
N ALA A 705 17.96 -3.98 -8.33
CA ALA A 705 18.25 -2.56 -8.59
C ALA A 705 19.71 -2.29 -8.97
N GLU A 706 20.64 -3.10 -8.45
CA GLU A 706 22.07 -3.06 -8.81
C GLU A 706 22.40 -3.78 -10.13
N GLY A 707 21.39 -4.31 -10.84
CA GLY A 707 21.56 -5.00 -12.13
C GLY A 707 22.21 -6.39 -11.99
N ARG A 708 22.13 -7.02 -10.82
CA ARG A 708 22.69 -8.35 -10.55
C ARG A 708 21.72 -9.50 -10.82
N VAL A 709 20.53 -9.17 -11.36
CA VAL A 709 19.49 -10.15 -11.74
C VAL A 709 19.36 -10.18 -13.25
N THR A 710 19.19 -11.38 -13.80
CA THR A 710 18.87 -11.63 -15.20
C THR A 710 17.63 -12.49 -15.26
N ASP A 711 16.53 -11.93 -15.76
CA ASP A 711 15.34 -12.69 -16.11
C ASP A 711 15.60 -13.50 -17.39
N LEU A 712 15.34 -14.80 -17.37
CA LEU A 712 15.52 -15.67 -18.53
C LEU A 712 14.29 -15.72 -19.44
N GLY A 713 13.15 -15.14 -19.01
CA GLY A 713 11.88 -15.17 -19.73
C GLY A 713 11.24 -16.56 -19.82
N LEU A 714 11.74 -17.53 -19.06
CA LEU A 714 11.25 -18.91 -19.07
C LEU A 714 10.12 -19.08 -18.08
N SER A 715 8.95 -19.52 -18.54
CA SER A 715 7.77 -19.70 -17.68
C SER A 715 8.03 -20.74 -16.58
N ASP A 716 7.63 -20.40 -15.36
CA ASP A 716 7.75 -21.22 -14.16
C ASP A 716 6.95 -22.53 -14.25
N TRP A 717 5.69 -22.49 -14.72
CA TRP A 717 4.86 -23.68 -14.88
C TRP A 717 5.34 -24.58 -16.02
N GLU A 718 5.84 -24.02 -17.13
CA GLU A 718 6.43 -24.81 -18.22
C GLU A 718 7.70 -25.52 -17.74
N ASN A 719 8.54 -24.81 -17.00
CA ASN A 719 9.74 -25.38 -16.38
C ASN A 719 9.39 -26.51 -15.39
N PHE A 720 8.35 -26.31 -14.57
CA PHE A 720 7.86 -27.35 -13.67
C PHE A 720 7.30 -28.56 -14.44
N GLN A 721 6.58 -28.35 -15.55
CA GLN A 721 6.11 -29.42 -16.44
C GLN A 721 7.27 -30.21 -17.03
N GLU A 722 8.29 -29.54 -17.55
CA GLU A 722 9.50 -30.16 -18.09
C GLU A 722 10.21 -31.00 -17.02
N GLN A 723 10.29 -30.48 -15.79
CA GLN A 723 10.87 -31.22 -14.69
C GLN A 723 10.08 -32.50 -14.39
N LEU A 724 8.75 -32.43 -14.29
CA LEU A 724 7.91 -33.62 -14.10
C LEU A 724 8.11 -34.66 -15.21
N LEU A 725 8.20 -34.21 -16.46
CA LEU A 725 8.46 -35.05 -17.64
C LEU A 725 9.84 -35.71 -17.63
N SER A 726 10.83 -35.06 -17.00
CA SER A 726 12.20 -35.57 -16.93
C SER A 726 12.38 -36.70 -15.90
N LEU A 727 11.47 -36.81 -14.94
CA LEU A 727 11.56 -37.75 -13.83
C LEU A 727 11.06 -39.14 -14.25
N GLU A 728 11.89 -40.17 -14.06
CA GLU A 728 11.46 -41.57 -14.22
C GLU A 728 10.39 -41.95 -13.18
N LYS A 729 10.51 -41.41 -11.96
CA LYS A 729 9.54 -41.54 -10.87
C LYS A 729 9.47 -40.22 -10.12
N VAL A 730 8.26 -39.70 -9.95
CA VAL A 730 8.03 -38.49 -9.16
C VAL A 730 8.16 -38.78 -7.67
N PRO A 731 9.06 -38.10 -6.93
CA PRO A 731 9.20 -38.27 -5.49
C PRO A 731 8.01 -37.64 -4.75
N THR A 732 7.52 -38.32 -3.71
CA THR A 732 6.38 -37.86 -2.89
C THR A 732 6.75 -37.62 -1.42
N THR A 733 8.04 -37.69 -1.10
CA THR A 733 8.60 -37.50 0.24
C THR A 733 9.67 -36.42 0.24
N THR A 734 9.91 -35.81 1.39
CA THR A 734 10.98 -34.83 1.61
C THR A 734 12.35 -35.50 1.74
N GLU A 735 13.42 -34.72 1.63
CA GLU A 735 14.82 -35.20 1.65
C GLU A 735 15.65 -34.60 2.80
N GLY A 736 15.03 -33.77 3.65
CA GLY A 736 15.72 -33.07 4.73
C GLY A 736 16.64 -31.97 4.20
N ARG A 737 16.19 -31.25 3.18
CA ARG A 737 16.81 -30.02 2.68
C ARG A 737 16.63 -28.87 3.67
N ILE A 738 15.54 -28.84 4.41
CA ILE A 738 15.23 -27.76 5.38
C ILE A 738 14.84 -28.39 6.73
N ILE A 739 15.64 -28.12 7.76
CA ILE A 739 15.50 -28.74 9.09
C ILE A 739 15.34 -27.65 10.16
N ASP A 740 14.24 -27.70 10.92
CA ASP A 740 14.06 -26.92 12.15
C ASP A 740 14.57 -27.73 13.36
N SER A 741 15.71 -27.32 13.90
CA SER A 741 16.34 -27.97 15.05
C SER A 741 15.59 -27.75 16.38
N ALA A 742 14.62 -26.83 16.42
CA ALA A 742 13.78 -26.62 17.60
C ALA A 742 12.64 -27.65 17.70
N LEU A 743 12.27 -28.29 16.59
CA LEU A 743 11.19 -29.26 16.53
C LEU A 743 11.76 -30.69 16.61
N PRO A 744 11.01 -31.64 17.20
CA PRO A 744 11.42 -33.05 17.19
C PRO A 744 11.56 -33.52 15.74
N THR A 745 12.67 -34.17 15.39
CA THR A 745 12.77 -34.91 14.14
C THR A 745 11.78 -36.08 14.21
N GLU A 746 10.85 -36.18 13.26
CA GLU A 746 10.01 -37.37 13.12
C GLU A 746 10.94 -38.57 12.85
N GLU A 747 10.85 -39.60 13.71
CA GLU A 747 11.56 -40.89 13.57
C GLU A 747 10.90 -41.80 12.52
#